data_AF-A0A2D6X064-F1
#
_entry.id   AF-A0A2D6X064-F1
#
_cell.length_a   1.000
_cell.length_b   1.000
_cell.length_c   1.000
_cell.angle_alpha   90.00
_cell.angle_beta   90.00
_cell.angle_gamma   90.00
#
_symmetry.space_group_name_H-M   'P 1'
#
loop_
_entity.id
_entity.type
_entity.pdbx_description
1 polymer ?
#
loop_
_entity_poly.entity_id
_entity_poly.type
_entity_poly.pdbx_seq_one_letter_code
_entity_poly.pdbx_strand_id
1 'polypeptide(L)'
;MGGAAGHMNHPFDLGWVNTGNDLLDFFDRAKTFVDKKGAGAVKIDGVNVSFKVVGDEENKQFAVDRGSLKPIDIDGITMDRVDDRFPEGHGMRPAIRTLLTILNTALPDIKEQLVELGMWDNPAMFLNTEYVAGTTNVTEYDENFLAIHGLNQFYQKVHSRTGQERPGAERPEGVKAPSVEVPYDPSIMEQLIKKLNPVANEHGFQVYGSVPTERLTDSDIDFSSTLSEPFTVRVSDDREITKSLEEWLAEASNPRYKTVKLKSGKKTHPLHKELYKTILDGSVPIIDLLEDADAEAAIYGAIMMHATRMLGNDVLRGLTSPMGDVMSHEGVVLRDDDLFGPAPVKITGEFILGGMGSGFQADTSLTEEDEEEEFNLEAEEDEEIGFEVEDEDADPVGPSRVVAVVPGAFKPPHLGHLSMVEEYAAEADEVVVLVSAPLKSSRKLASGREITAEDSKRIWELLTSQLSNVDVQISPHASPITATYDFIGDEGPLQAGDEVILGVSTKGGDAIRFKEADKYAKEGISVRDLESAAVVPGSHSAQYMGLLNVSPLKDEMPSVKSGKNPMEFHASDMRYLIGKADSDEEAVELLEDFVGEDKVFDLLSIMGLDTGLNEMSAMAGGAVSGYAREDDDEKKNNMNIIRRENIDLNIVDNVMRLIMEKGIMR
;
A
#
# COMPACT_ATOMS: atom_id res chain seq x y z
N MET A 1 4.27 1.94 -4.97
CA MET A 1 4.73 3.33 -5.24
C MET A 1 6.26 3.36 -5.36
N GLY A 2 6.90 4.51 -5.62
CA GLY A 2 8.30 4.57 -6.11
C GLY A 2 9.25 5.62 -5.51
N GLY A 3 8.96 6.16 -4.32
CA GLY A 3 9.78 7.17 -3.66
C GLY A 3 11.06 6.62 -3.01
N ALA A 4 12.19 7.30 -3.22
CA ALA A 4 13.47 6.92 -2.64
C ALA A 4 13.78 7.56 -1.26
N ALA A 5 12.93 8.48 -0.78
CA ALA A 5 13.14 9.22 0.46
C ALA A 5 12.87 8.44 1.76
N GLY A 6 12.13 7.32 1.67
CA GLY A 6 11.61 6.61 2.84
C GLY A 6 10.33 7.26 3.39
N HIS A 7 9.90 6.84 4.58
CA HIS A 7 8.69 7.33 5.23
C HIS A 7 9.00 8.30 6.39
N MET A 8 8.08 9.23 6.64
CA MET A 8 8.14 10.19 7.75
C MET A 8 7.52 9.61 9.03
N ASN A 9 8.11 9.94 10.18
CA ASN A 9 7.66 9.46 11.49
C ASN A 9 6.26 9.97 11.85
N HIS A 10 5.43 9.14 12.48
CA HIS A 10 4.27 9.59 13.25
C HIS A 10 4.70 10.05 14.67
N PRO A 11 3.86 10.79 15.40
CA PRO A 11 4.17 11.29 16.75
C PRO A 11 4.59 10.19 17.74
N PHE A 12 3.94 9.02 17.69
CA PHE A 12 4.25 7.87 18.56
C PHE A 12 5.54 7.11 18.17
N ASP A 13 6.20 7.48 17.07
CA ASP A 13 7.47 6.87 16.64
C ASP A 13 8.68 7.56 17.26
N LEU A 14 8.53 8.82 17.68
CA LEU A 14 9.61 9.61 18.26
C LEU A 14 10.19 8.90 19.50
N GLY A 15 11.52 8.77 19.57
CA GLY A 15 12.19 7.97 20.61
C GLY A 15 11.92 8.43 22.04
N TRP A 16 11.51 9.69 22.23
CA TRP A 16 11.12 10.24 23.53
C TRP A 16 9.65 10.06 23.89
N VAL A 17 8.75 9.78 22.92
CA VAL A 17 7.30 9.58 23.17
C VAL A 17 7.02 8.16 23.67
N ASN A 18 7.11 7.95 24.99
CA ASN A 18 7.07 6.62 25.62
C ASN A 18 5.78 6.34 26.40
N THR A 19 4.92 7.34 26.58
CA THR A 19 3.61 7.29 27.26
C THR A 19 2.60 8.18 26.53
N GLY A 20 1.32 8.05 26.87
CA GLY A 20 0.28 8.98 26.39
C GLY A 20 0.51 10.42 26.83
N ASN A 21 1.13 10.64 28.01
CA ASN A 21 1.53 11.98 28.45
C ASN A 21 2.63 12.60 27.57
N ASP A 22 3.60 11.80 27.08
CA ASP A 22 4.61 12.29 26.14
C ASP A 22 4.01 12.59 24.77
N LEU A 23 2.94 11.88 24.37
CA LEU A 23 2.18 12.18 23.15
C LEU A 23 1.40 13.50 23.28
N LEU A 24 0.89 13.82 24.49
CA LEU A 24 0.28 15.13 24.77
C LEU A 24 1.32 16.26 24.70
N ASP A 25 2.49 16.08 25.31
CA ASP A 25 3.62 17.03 25.20
C ASP A 25 4.05 17.23 23.73
N PHE A 26 4.03 16.19 22.90
CA PHE A 26 4.21 16.36 21.45
C PHE A 26 3.15 17.29 20.84
N PHE A 27 1.87 17.10 21.15
CA PHE A 27 0.79 17.91 20.57
C PHE A 27 0.79 19.36 21.08
N ASP A 28 1.14 19.61 22.34
CA ASP A 28 1.33 20.96 22.89
C ASP A 28 2.53 21.68 22.25
N ARG A 29 3.65 20.96 22.03
CA ARG A 29 4.80 21.47 21.24
C ARG A 29 4.40 21.76 19.80
N ALA A 30 3.65 20.86 19.16
CA ALA A 30 3.19 21.03 17.79
C ALA A 30 2.30 22.26 17.64
N LYS A 31 1.28 22.44 18.51
CA LYS A 31 0.46 23.66 18.60
C LYS A 31 1.33 24.92 18.67
N THR A 32 2.24 24.97 19.63
CA THR A 32 3.12 26.12 19.88
C THR A 32 4.10 26.37 18.73
N PHE A 33 4.50 25.32 18.01
CA PHE A 33 5.39 25.40 16.86
C PHE A 33 4.69 25.99 15.63
N VAL A 34 3.47 25.55 15.32
CA VAL A 34 2.73 26.01 14.12
C VAL A 34 2.13 27.42 14.26
N ASP A 35 2.12 28.00 15.46
CA ASP A 35 1.87 29.44 15.67
C ASP A 35 2.92 30.33 14.95
N LYS A 36 4.10 29.77 14.62
CA LYS A 36 5.10 30.42 13.76
C LYS A 36 4.69 30.27 12.28
N LYS A 37 4.31 31.37 11.62
CA LYS A 37 4.01 31.42 10.17
C LYS A 37 5.09 30.69 9.34
N GLY A 38 4.69 29.64 8.61
CA GLY A 38 5.57 28.88 7.72
C GLY A 38 6.51 27.89 8.42
N ALA A 39 6.30 27.53 9.69
CA ALA A 39 7.11 26.52 10.38
C ALA A 39 6.71 25.07 10.06
N GLY A 40 5.42 24.83 9.80
CA GLY A 40 4.94 23.59 9.19
C GLY A 40 4.93 23.67 7.65
N ALA A 41 4.98 22.52 7.01
CA ALA A 41 4.79 22.36 5.57
C ALA A 41 3.61 21.43 5.29
N VAL A 42 2.79 21.71 4.28
CA VAL A 42 1.68 20.82 3.88
C VAL A 42 2.26 19.47 3.51
N LYS A 43 1.71 18.39 4.09
CA LYS A 43 1.91 17.06 3.55
C LYS A 43 0.88 16.83 2.44
N ILE A 44 1.40 16.58 1.26
CA ILE A 44 0.63 16.34 0.03
C ILE A 44 0.36 14.84 -0.08
N ASP A 45 -0.84 14.50 -0.58
CA ASP A 45 -1.22 13.12 -0.89
C ASP A 45 -0.82 12.78 -2.34
N GLY A 46 0.48 12.84 -2.63
CA GLY A 46 1.03 12.73 -3.98
C GLY A 46 1.84 11.45 -4.20
N VAL A 47 1.97 11.01 -5.45
CA VAL A 47 2.80 9.85 -5.76
C VAL A 47 4.26 10.24 -5.69
N ASN A 48 4.97 9.63 -4.76
CA ASN A 48 6.38 9.88 -4.53
C ASN A 48 7.24 9.40 -5.72
N VAL A 49 8.08 10.29 -6.24
CA VAL A 49 9.06 10.07 -7.32
C VAL A 49 10.37 10.74 -6.92
N SER A 50 11.50 10.25 -7.43
CA SER A 50 12.82 10.76 -7.06
C SER A 50 13.68 10.95 -8.30
N PHE A 51 14.11 12.19 -8.53
CA PHE A 51 14.77 12.61 -9.76
C PHE A 51 16.24 12.98 -9.53
N LYS A 52 17.16 12.31 -10.23
CA LYS A 52 18.60 12.56 -10.21
C LYS A 52 19.10 13.04 -11.58
N VAL A 53 20.29 13.61 -11.62
CA VAL A 53 20.99 13.94 -12.87
C VAL A 53 21.97 12.80 -13.20
N VAL A 54 21.99 12.37 -14.46
CA VAL A 54 22.85 11.30 -14.98
C VAL A 54 23.48 11.71 -16.32
N GLY A 55 24.45 10.92 -16.80
CA GLY A 55 25.16 11.17 -18.05
C GLY A 55 26.50 11.92 -17.90
N ASP A 56 27.26 11.96 -19.00
CA ASP A 56 28.46 12.78 -19.18
C ASP A 56 28.10 14.20 -19.65
N GLU A 57 29.06 15.14 -19.69
CA GLU A 57 28.82 16.55 -20.07
C GLU A 57 28.21 16.74 -21.48
N GLU A 58 28.27 15.74 -22.38
CA GLU A 58 27.62 15.80 -23.69
C GLU A 58 26.16 15.31 -23.65
N ASN A 59 25.80 14.46 -22.68
CA ASN A 59 24.52 13.75 -22.60
C ASN A 59 23.84 13.85 -21.22
N LYS A 60 24.12 14.91 -20.44
CA LYS A 60 23.48 15.16 -19.13
C LYS A 60 21.97 15.21 -19.28
N GLN A 61 21.26 14.46 -18.44
CA GLN A 61 19.80 14.43 -18.40
C GLN A 61 19.29 14.04 -17.00
N PHE A 62 18.03 14.36 -16.72
CA PHE A 62 17.31 13.81 -15.58
C PHE A 62 16.90 12.36 -15.83
N ALA A 63 16.91 11.58 -14.75
CA ALA A 63 16.40 10.21 -14.69
C ALA A 63 15.70 9.96 -13.36
N VAL A 64 14.74 9.02 -13.34
CA VAL A 64 14.11 8.54 -12.11
C VAL A 64 14.99 7.48 -11.44
N ASP A 65 15.06 7.48 -10.11
CA ASP A 65 15.62 6.40 -9.30
C ASP A 65 14.61 5.96 -8.23
N ARG A 66 14.19 4.69 -8.24
CA ARG A 66 13.22 4.14 -7.27
C ARG A 66 13.86 3.60 -5.99
N GLY A 67 15.17 3.75 -5.81
CA GLY A 67 15.91 3.27 -4.64
C GLY A 67 16.12 1.75 -4.55
N SER A 68 15.48 0.94 -5.40
CA SER A 68 15.70 -0.51 -5.45
C SER A 68 17.10 -0.84 -5.98
N LEU A 69 17.63 -2.02 -5.63
CA LEU A 69 18.97 -2.45 -6.08
C LEU A 69 19.04 -2.84 -7.57
N LYS A 70 17.96 -2.71 -8.34
CA LYS A 70 17.95 -3.04 -9.78
C LYS A 70 18.92 -2.12 -10.54
N PRO A 71 19.76 -2.64 -11.47
CA PRO A 71 20.75 -1.82 -12.18
C PRO A 71 20.15 -0.59 -12.86
N ILE A 72 18.99 -0.75 -13.50
CA ILE A 72 18.26 0.33 -14.16
C ILE A 72 17.86 1.49 -13.22
N ASP A 73 17.55 1.20 -11.95
CA ASP A 73 17.27 2.25 -10.97
C ASP A 73 18.57 2.97 -10.58
N ILE A 74 19.66 2.22 -10.35
CA ILE A 74 21.00 2.74 -9.99
C ILE A 74 21.62 3.58 -11.11
N ASP A 75 21.54 3.11 -12.36
CA ASP A 75 21.97 3.83 -13.56
C ASP A 75 21.09 5.08 -13.81
N GLY A 76 19.80 4.99 -13.48
CA GLY A 76 18.76 5.97 -13.76
C GLY A 76 17.84 5.58 -14.92
N ILE A 77 16.54 5.68 -14.67
CA ILE A 77 15.46 5.49 -15.66
C ILE A 77 15.34 6.78 -16.48
N THR A 78 16.02 6.82 -17.62
CA THR A 78 15.97 7.91 -18.61
C THR A 78 14.74 7.78 -19.52
N MET A 79 14.46 8.79 -20.36
CA MET A 79 13.27 8.86 -21.22
C MET A 79 13.09 7.63 -22.14
N ASP A 80 14.19 7.10 -22.66
CA ASP A 80 14.24 5.90 -23.50
C ASP A 80 14.06 4.60 -22.70
N ARG A 81 14.42 4.59 -21.41
CA ARG A 81 14.41 3.42 -20.51
C ARG A 81 13.16 3.28 -19.64
N VAL A 82 12.18 4.18 -19.78
CA VAL A 82 10.90 4.10 -19.03
C VAL A 82 10.23 2.74 -19.24
N ASP A 83 10.25 2.21 -20.46
CA ASP A 83 9.54 0.98 -20.82
C ASP A 83 10.35 -0.29 -20.47
N ASP A 84 11.66 -0.18 -20.24
CA ASP A 84 12.48 -1.25 -19.65
C ASP A 84 12.12 -1.49 -18.17
N ARG A 85 11.51 -0.49 -17.51
CA ARG A 85 11.26 -0.47 -16.05
C ARG A 85 9.80 -0.60 -15.64
N PHE A 86 8.88 -0.12 -16.47
CA PHE A 86 7.44 -0.10 -16.20
C PHE A 86 6.70 -0.81 -17.34
N PRO A 87 5.85 -1.82 -17.07
CA PRO A 87 5.19 -2.60 -18.11
C PRO A 87 4.10 -1.80 -18.86
N GLU A 88 3.58 -2.38 -19.94
CA GLU A 88 2.42 -1.85 -20.66
C GLU A 88 1.22 -1.63 -19.70
N GLY A 89 0.39 -0.62 -19.96
CA GLY A 89 -0.72 -0.22 -19.07
C GLY A 89 -0.32 0.50 -17.77
N HIS A 90 0.92 0.38 -17.29
CA HIS A 90 1.32 0.92 -15.98
C HIS A 90 1.30 2.46 -15.93
N GLY A 91 0.40 3.05 -15.13
CA GLY A 91 0.12 4.50 -15.09
C GLY A 91 1.31 5.44 -14.86
N MET A 92 2.41 4.96 -14.24
CA MET A 92 3.65 5.75 -14.15
C MET A 92 4.35 5.99 -15.51
N ARG A 93 4.08 5.22 -16.57
CA ARG A 93 4.69 5.42 -17.90
C ARG A 93 4.40 6.83 -18.45
N PRO A 94 3.13 7.26 -18.64
CA PRO A 94 2.84 8.63 -19.09
C PRO A 94 3.33 9.69 -18.10
N ALA A 95 3.12 9.50 -16.79
CA ALA A 95 3.52 10.48 -15.78
C ALA A 95 5.04 10.76 -15.78
N ILE A 96 5.87 9.70 -15.78
CA ILE A 96 7.33 9.84 -15.82
C ILE A 96 7.78 10.46 -17.16
N ARG A 97 7.12 10.16 -18.28
CA ARG A 97 7.41 10.80 -19.57
C ARG A 97 7.09 12.29 -19.55
N THR A 98 5.97 12.72 -18.96
CA THR A 98 5.67 14.15 -18.79
C THR A 98 6.69 14.84 -17.88
N LEU A 99 6.95 14.30 -16.70
CA LEU A 99 7.87 14.90 -15.71
C LEU A 99 9.32 14.94 -16.21
N LEU A 100 9.81 13.88 -16.85
CA LEU A 100 11.14 13.89 -17.49
C LEU A 100 11.19 14.84 -18.71
N THR A 101 10.08 15.10 -19.39
CA THR A 101 10.06 16.13 -20.46
C THR A 101 10.23 17.52 -19.86
N ILE A 102 9.46 17.87 -18.83
CA ILE A 102 9.55 19.17 -18.13
C ILE A 102 10.98 19.39 -17.60
N LEU A 103 11.51 18.43 -16.85
CA LEU A 103 12.81 18.54 -16.19
C LEU A 103 13.98 18.60 -17.19
N ASN A 104 13.94 17.84 -18.30
CA ASN A 104 14.99 17.88 -19.31
C ASN A 104 14.91 19.11 -20.24
N THR A 105 13.71 19.60 -20.56
CA THR A 105 13.55 20.85 -21.33
C THR A 105 14.09 22.05 -20.55
N ALA A 106 13.87 22.10 -19.23
CA ALA A 106 14.39 23.15 -18.37
C ALA A 106 15.88 23.02 -18.01
N LEU A 107 16.49 21.84 -18.22
CA LEU A 107 17.85 21.49 -17.80
C LEU A 107 18.94 22.53 -18.15
N PRO A 108 18.96 23.16 -19.34
CA PRO A 108 19.98 24.16 -19.68
C PRO A 108 19.93 25.40 -18.79
N ASP A 109 18.73 25.86 -18.43
CA ASP A 109 18.53 27.07 -17.63
C ASP A 109 18.79 26.82 -16.14
N ILE A 110 18.57 25.58 -15.66
CA ILE A 110 18.73 25.19 -14.24
C ILE A 110 20.07 24.50 -13.90
N LYS A 111 20.98 24.29 -14.87
CA LYS A 111 22.31 23.69 -14.63
C LYS A 111 23.05 24.33 -13.45
N GLU A 112 22.99 25.65 -13.33
CA GLU A 112 23.59 26.43 -12.25
C GLU A 112 23.09 25.98 -10.86
N GLN A 113 21.77 25.92 -10.66
CA GLN A 113 21.16 25.50 -9.39
C GLN A 113 21.42 24.02 -9.10
N LEU A 114 21.47 23.17 -10.14
CA LEU A 114 21.82 21.74 -9.98
C LEU A 114 23.30 21.52 -9.61
N VAL A 115 24.20 22.44 -10.00
CA VAL A 115 25.59 22.45 -9.53
C VAL A 115 25.66 22.95 -8.08
N GLU A 116 24.93 24.00 -7.72
CA GLU A 116 24.89 24.55 -6.36
C GLU A 116 24.23 23.60 -5.33
N LEU A 117 23.21 22.84 -5.73
CA LEU A 117 22.62 21.73 -4.97
C LEU A 117 23.51 20.47 -4.97
N GLY A 118 24.67 20.49 -5.61
CA GLY A 118 25.62 19.36 -5.65
C GLY A 118 25.13 18.13 -6.43
N MET A 119 24.02 18.24 -7.17
CA MET A 119 23.43 17.14 -7.93
C MET A 119 24.16 16.81 -9.22
N TRP A 120 24.69 17.84 -9.91
CA TRP A 120 25.10 17.76 -11.31
C TRP A 120 26.05 16.59 -11.64
N ASP A 121 27.00 16.29 -10.75
CA ASP A 121 27.99 15.19 -10.90
C ASP A 121 27.89 14.14 -9.79
N ASN A 122 26.79 14.10 -9.02
CA ASN A 122 26.58 13.15 -7.94
C ASN A 122 25.25 12.39 -8.13
N PRO A 123 25.24 11.26 -8.85
CA PRO A 123 24.01 10.50 -9.14
C PRO A 123 23.42 9.79 -7.91
N ALA A 124 24.05 9.90 -6.73
CA ALA A 124 23.43 9.52 -5.46
C ALA A 124 22.53 10.63 -4.86
N MET A 125 22.60 11.86 -5.38
CA MET A 125 21.73 12.98 -4.99
C MET A 125 20.46 12.99 -5.85
N PHE A 126 19.31 13.26 -5.23
CA PHE A 126 18.04 13.38 -5.93
C PHE A 126 17.16 14.47 -5.32
N LEU A 127 16.33 15.10 -6.17
CA LEU A 127 15.17 15.85 -5.72
C LEU A 127 14.14 14.87 -5.17
N ASN A 128 13.78 15.04 -3.91
CA ASN A 128 12.66 14.32 -3.31
C ASN A 128 11.36 15.01 -3.73
N THR A 129 10.48 14.29 -4.43
CA THR A 129 9.29 14.89 -5.04
C THR A 129 8.04 14.04 -4.88
N GLU A 130 6.89 14.70 -4.79
CA GLU A 130 5.58 14.09 -4.98
C GLU A 130 4.93 14.73 -6.21
N TYR A 131 4.40 13.93 -7.13
CA TYR A 131 3.61 14.43 -8.26
C TYR A 131 2.12 14.21 -8.02
N VAL A 132 1.33 15.15 -8.53
CA VAL A 132 -0.13 15.15 -8.49
C VAL A 132 -0.68 15.44 -9.88
N ALA A 133 -1.73 14.72 -10.27
CA ALA A 133 -2.47 14.92 -11.51
C ALA A 133 -3.88 14.30 -11.39
N GLY A 134 -4.91 15.14 -11.30
CA GLY A 134 -6.26 14.71 -10.92
C GLY A 134 -6.27 13.99 -9.56
N THR A 135 -7.07 12.93 -9.44
CA THR A 135 -7.16 12.03 -8.28
C THR A 135 -5.95 11.07 -8.15
N THR A 136 -4.72 11.61 -8.15
CA THR A 136 -3.48 10.81 -7.98
C THR A 136 -3.46 9.97 -6.71
N ASN A 137 -4.17 10.33 -5.63
CA ASN A 137 -4.42 9.47 -4.48
C ASN A 137 -5.85 9.67 -3.94
N VAL A 138 -6.02 9.93 -2.64
CA VAL A 138 -7.32 10.10 -1.95
C VAL A 138 -7.80 11.55 -2.05
N THR A 139 -6.88 12.52 -2.03
CA THR A 139 -7.20 13.94 -2.32
C THR A 139 -7.18 14.20 -3.83
N GLU A 140 -8.25 14.81 -4.35
CA GLU A 140 -8.27 15.49 -5.64
C GLU A 140 -7.72 16.91 -5.51
N TYR A 141 -7.01 17.39 -6.53
CA TYR A 141 -6.45 18.74 -6.58
C TYR A 141 -6.82 19.41 -7.91
N ASP A 142 -7.23 20.69 -7.87
CA ASP A 142 -7.69 21.48 -9.02
C ASP A 142 -6.65 21.62 -10.16
N GLU A 143 -5.37 21.42 -9.86
CA GLU A 143 -4.24 21.62 -10.76
C GLU A 143 -3.26 20.44 -10.68
N ASN A 144 -2.68 20.02 -11.82
CA ASN A 144 -1.56 19.08 -11.80
C ASN A 144 -0.28 19.79 -11.33
N PHE A 145 0.54 19.14 -10.51
CA PHE A 145 1.80 19.75 -10.05
C PHE A 145 2.88 18.74 -9.69
N LEU A 146 4.11 19.24 -9.60
CA LEU A 146 5.26 18.55 -8.99
C LEU A 146 5.69 19.33 -7.75
N ALA A 147 5.53 18.73 -6.56
CA ALA A 147 6.03 19.30 -5.31
C ALA A 147 7.44 18.80 -5.04
N ILE A 148 8.40 19.73 -4.89
CA ILE A 148 9.79 19.44 -4.52
C ILE A 148 9.93 19.64 -3.01
N HIS A 149 9.88 18.54 -2.27
CA HIS A 149 9.95 18.53 -0.80
C HIS A 149 11.34 18.86 -0.26
N GLY A 150 12.38 18.52 -1.02
CA GLY A 150 13.76 18.79 -0.64
C GLY A 150 14.77 18.05 -1.50
N LEU A 151 15.99 17.97 -0.96
CA LEU A 151 17.15 17.33 -1.56
C LEU A 151 17.57 16.16 -0.66
N ASN A 152 17.75 14.98 -1.25
CA ASN A 152 18.15 13.78 -0.51
C ASN A 152 19.38 13.14 -1.16
N GLN A 153 20.15 12.40 -0.37
CA GLN A 153 21.23 11.54 -0.85
C GLN A 153 20.96 10.07 -0.47
N PHE A 154 21.11 9.17 -1.42
CA PHE A 154 21.13 7.73 -1.16
C PHE A 154 22.25 7.35 -0.20
N TYR A 155 21.96 6.41 0.69
CA TYR A 155 23.00 5.65 1.39
C TYR A 155 23.52 4.53 0.51
N GLN A 156 24.82 4.26 0.61
CA GLN A 156 25.44 3.08 0.01
C GLN A 156 24.70 1.82 0.51
N LYS A 157 24.37 0.92 -0.41
CA LYS A 157 23.81 -0.41 -0.10
C LYS A 157 24.53 -1.45 -0.95
N VAL A 158 25.31 -2.32 -0.31
CA VAL A 158 25.89 -3.51 -0.95
C VAL A 158 24.98 -4.70 -0.67
N HIS A 159 24.52 -5.37 -1.72
CA HIS A 159 23.74 -6.60 -1.62
C HIS A 159 24.63 -7.74 -1.11
N SER A 160 24.29 -8.31 0.04
CA SER A 160 25.16 -9.19 0.83
C SER A 160 25.59 -10.49 0.14
N ARG A 161 24.89 -10.92 -0.92
CA ARG A 161 25.16 -12.16 -1.68
C ARG A 161 25.82 -11.90 -3.03
N THR A 162 25.10 -11.20 -3.92
CA THR A 162 25.56 -10.84 -5.28
C THR A 162 26.74 -9.86 -5.29
N GLY A 163 26.99 -9.13 -4.20
CA GLY A 163 27.99 -8.06 -4.15
C GLY A 163 27.61 -6.80 -4.95
N GLN A 164 26.38 -6.72 -5.46
CA GLN A 164 25.92 -5.56 -6.22
C GLN A 164 25.78 -4.33 -5.32
N GLU A 165 26.26 -3.18 -5.79
CA GLU A 165 26.36 -1.96 -5.00
C GLU A 165 25.51 -0.83 -5.57
N ARG A 166 24.64 -0.23 -4.75
CA ARG A 166 24.20 1.17 -4.96
C ARG A 166 25.27 2.09 -4.34
N PRO A 167 25.85 3.02 -5.11
CA PRO A 167 26.72 4.07 -4.57
C PRO A 167 25.91 5.08 -3.76
N GLY A 168 26.52 5.68 -2.74
CA GLY A 168 25.86 6.65 -1.88
C GLY A 168 26.75 7.12 -0.74
N ALA A 169 26.17 7.87 0.20
CA ALA A 169 26.82 8.22 1.46
C ALA A 169 27.05 6.97 2.35
N GLU A 170 28.05 7.02 3.23
CA GLU A 170 28.23 5.98 4.25
C GLU A 170 26.99 5.92 5.18
N ARG A 171 26.47 4.71 5.41
CA ARG A 171 25.27 4.47 6.20
C ARG A 171 25.62 4.39 7.69
N PRO A 172 25.12 5.28 8.57
CA PRO A 172 25.41 5.22 10.00
C PRO A 172 24.88 3.93 10.64
N GLU A 173 25.56 3.47 11.70
CA GLU A 173 25.14 2.27 12.43
C GLU A 173 23.71 2.41 12.99
N GLY A 174 22.90 1.37 12.81
CA GLY A 174 21.49 1.36 13.20
C GLY A 174 20.52 2.04 12.22
N VAL A 175 20.98 2.88 11.28
CA VAL A 175 20.11 3.51 10.28
C VAL A 175 19.70 2.51 9.21
N LYS A 176 18.38 2.35 9.00
CA LYS A 176 17.81 1.46 7.98
C LYS A 176 17.40 2.17 6.70
N ALA A 177 17.20 3.48 6.74
CA ALA A 177 16.69 4.31 5.64
C ALA A 177 17.44 4.08 4.29
N PRO A 178 16.75 4.22 3.15
CA PRO A 178 17.38 4.16 1.83
C PRO A 178 18.25 5.38 1.54
N SER A 179 17.92 6.53 2.12
CA SER A 179 18.51 7.85 1.88
C SER A 179 18.41 8.74 3.12
N VAL A 180 18.91 9.97 3.02
CA VAL A 180 18.85 11.02 4.06
C VAL A 180 18.58 12.39 3.42
N GLU A 181 17.85 13.28 4.10
CA GLU A 181 17.72 14.69 3.68
C GLU A 181 19.09 15.39 3.79
N VAL A 182 19.49 16.17 2.78
CA VAL A 182 20.76 16.91 2.75
C VAL A 182 20.47 18.40 2.88
N PRO A 183 21.12 19.13 3.81
CA PRO A 183 20.95 20.58 3.93
C PRO A 183 21.36 21.33 2.65
N TYR A 184 20.50 22.23 2.19
CA TYR A 184 20.72 23.13 1.06
C TYR A 184 20.28 24.56 1.40
N ASP A 185 20.71 25.56 0.61
CA ASP A 185 20.21 26.93 0.72
C ASP A 185 18.82 27.02 0.04
N PRO A 186 17.74 27.36 0.79
CA PRO A 186 16.38 27.39 0.22
C PRO A 186 16.21 28.33 -0.96
N SER A 187 17.01 29.40 -1.07
CA SER A 187 16.93 30.36 -2.17
C SER A 187 17.42 29.78 -3.51
N ILE A 188 18.25 28.73 -3.48
CA ILE A 188 18.67 28.01 -4.68
C ILE A 188 17.55 27.08 -5.17
N MET A 189 16.82 26.46 -4.24
CA MET A 189 15.63 25.66 -4.56
C MET A 189 14.49 26.55 -5.07
N GLU A 190 14.26 27.72 -4.47
CA GLU A 190 13.30 28.71 -4.98
C GLU A 190 13.63 29.13 -6.43
N GLN A 191 14.92 29.35 -6.73
CA GLN A 191 15.37 29.67 -8.09
C GLN A 191 15.21 28.50 -9.07
N LEU A 192 15.46 27.26 -8.63
CA LEU A 192 15.20 26.04 -9.40
C LEU A 192 13.72 25.97 -9.79
N ILE A 193 12.82 26.04 -8.80
CA ILE A 193 11.36 25.99 -8.96
C ILE A 193 10.87 27.12 -9.88
N LYS A 194 11.38 28.34 -9.69
CA LYS A 194 11.03 29.51 -10.50
C LYS A 194 11.44 29.39 -11.98
N LYS A 195 12.54 28.69 -12.27
CA LYS A 195 12.99 28.37 -13.63
C LYS A 195 12.26 27.16 -14.24
N LEU A 196 11.84 26.21 -13.42
CA LEU A 196 11.02 25.05 -13.85
C LEU A 196 9.58 25.45 -14.24
N ASN A 197 8.94 26.32 -13.47
CA ASN A 197 7.52 26.67 -13.66
C ASN A 197 7.13 27.12 -15.08
N PRO A 198 7.87 28.01 -15.78
CA PRO A 198 7.55 28.36 -17.16
C PRO A 198 7.41 27.16 -18.11
N VAL A 199 8.31 26.18 -18.00
CA VAL A 199 8.30 24.95 -18.81
C VAL A 199 7.18 24.00 -18.34
N ALA A 200 6.98 23.86 -17.03
CA ALA A 200 5.92 23.02 -16.49
C ALA A 200 4.52 23.51 -16.92
N ASN A 201 4.31 24.82 -16.93
CA ASN A 201 3.04 25.44 -17.35
C ASN A 201 2.71 25.15 -18.82
N GLU A 202 3.71 25.05 -19.72
CA GLU A 202 3.50 24.64 -21.12
C GLU A 202 3.02 23.18 -21.24
N HIS A 203 3.23 22.36 -20.20
CA HIS A 203 2.75 20.98 -20.07
C HIS A 203 1.51 20.84 -19.15
N GLY A 204 0.92 21.95 -18.68
CA GLY A 204 -0.25 21.91 -17.78
C GLY A 204 0.07 21.45 -16.35
N PHE A 205 1.29 21.71 -15.89
CA PHE A 205 1.77 21.43 -14.52
C PHE A 205 2.30 22.69 -13.84
N GLN A 206 2.03 22.87 -12.54
CA GLN A 206 2.81 23.79 -11.70
C GLN A 206 3.98 23.07 -11.03
N VAL A 207 4.96 23.82 -10.51
CA VAL A 207 6.02 23.28 -9.65
C VAL A 207 6.04 24.03 -8.34
N TYR A 208 5.88 23.31 -7.24
CA TYR A 208 5.95 23.86 -5.89
C TYR A 208 7.23 23.42 -5.19
N GLY A 209 7.63 24.15 -4.15
CA GLY A 209 8.57 23.65 -3.15
C GLY A 209 7.82 23.04 -1.98
N SER A 210 8.49 22.97 -0.82
CA SER A 210 7.82 22.82 0.48
C SER A 210 6.77 23.94 0.66
N VAL A 211 5.49 23.57 0.70
CA VAL A 211 4.36 24.52 0.77
C VAL A 211 4.12 24.91 2.23
N PRO A 212 4.32 26.17 2.64
CA PRO A 212 4.26 26.56 4.04
C PRO A 212 2.82 26.59 4.58
N THR A 213 2.63 26.12 5.82
CA THR A 213 1.36 26.27 6.55
C THR A 213 1.34 27.54 7.39
N GLU A 214 0.16 28.14 7.53
CA GLU A 214 -0.12 29.28 8.39
C GLU A 214 -1.32 28.98 9.29
N ARG A 215 -1.45 29.67 10.43
CA ARG A 215 -2.63 29.53 11.29
C ARG A 215 -3.84 30.16 10.61
N LEU A 216 -4.96 29.46 10.60
CA LEU A 216 -6.23 30.03 10.16
C LEU A 216 -6.63 31.19 11.08
N THR A 217 -7.06 32.32 10.52
CA THR A 217 -7.41 33.52 11.31
C THR A 217 -8.50 33.21 12.33
N ASP A 218 -8.33 33.73 13.56
CA ASP A 218 -9.20 33.49 14.72
C ASP A 218 -9.35 32.02 15.17
N SER A 219 -8.49 31.10 14.71
CA SER A 219 -8.44 29.71 15.20
C SER A 219 -7.51 29.53 16.41
N ASP A 220 -8.02 28.95 17.49
CA ASP A 220 -7.19 28.31 18.51
C ASP A 220 -7.29 26.79 18.38
N ILE A 221 -6.16 26.10 18.55
CA ILE A 221 -6.07 24.63 18.54
C ILE A 221 -6.37 24.19 19.98
N ASP A 222 -7.62 23.92 20.29
CA ASP A 222 -8.00 23.44 21.63
C ASP A 222 -8.30 21.93 21.64
N PHE A 223 -7.44 21.19 22.33
CA PHE A 223 -7.59 19.75 22.52
C PHE A 223 -8.65 19.38 23.58
N SER A 224 -9.17 20.34 24.37
CA SER A 224 -10.01 20.05 25.54
C SER A 224 -11.28 19.27 25.22
N SER A 225 -11.91 19.54 24.08
CA SER A 225 -13.09 18.78 23.61
C SER A 225 -12.70 17.33 23.33
N THR A 226 -11.73 17.13 22.44
CA THR A 226 -11.19 15.82 22.03
C THR A 226 -10.71 14.97 23.21
N LEU A 227 -10.01 15.58 24.16
CA LEU A 227 -9.51 14.89 25.36
C LEU A 227 -10.64 14.46 26.32
N SER A 228 -11.79 15.14 26.27
CA SER A 228 -12.99 14.76 27.02
C SER A 228 -13.83 13.66 26.35
N GLU A 229 -13.57 13.32 25.08
CA GLU A 229 -14.37 12.32 24.35
C GLU A 229 -14.20 10.90 24.94
N PRO A 230 -15.29 10.12 25.04
CA PRO A 230 -15.24 8.79 25.64
C PRO A 230 -14.72 7.74 24.64
N PHE A 231 -13.61 7.08 24.97
CA PHE A 231 -13.15 5.88 24.27
C PHE A 231 -13.56 4.62 25.04
N THR A 232 -14.28 3.71 24.37
CA THR A 232 -14.81 2.47 24.96
C THR A 232 -14.09 1.24 24.44
N VAL A 233 -13.53 0.44 25.35
CA VAL A 233 -12.92 -0.87 25.06
C VAL A 233 -13.88 -1.97 25.50
N ARG A 234 -14.42 -2.75 24.55
CA ARG A 234 -15.16 -3.98 24.88
C ARG A 234 -14.19 -5.11 25.22
N VAL A 235 -14.07 -5.41 26.51
CA VAL A 235 -13.15 -6.45 27.01
C VAL A 235 -13.74 -7.83 26.76
N SER A 236 -15.02 -8.02 27.06
CA SER A 236 -15.80 -9.25 26.88
C SER A 236 -17.29 -8.93 26.66
N ASP A 237 -18.11 -9.91 26.24
CA ASP A 237 -19.57 -9.73 26.07
C ASP A 237 -20.29 -9.21 27.32
N ASP A 238 -19.73 -9.49 28.51
CA ASP A 238 -20.23 -9.07 29.81
C ASP A 238 -19.51 -7.82 30.38
N ARG A 239 -18.56 -7.22 29.66
CA ARG A 239 -17.76 -6.08 30.18
C ARG A 239 -17.16 -5.17 29.11
N GLU A 240 -17.50 -3.89 29.23
CA GLU A 240 -16.83 -2.76 28.60
C GLU A 240 -16.03 -1.94 29.63
N ILE A 241 -15.10 -1.11 29.14
CA ILE A 241 -14.41 -0.08 29.91
C ILE A 241 -14.45 1.20 29.09
N THR A 242 -15.19 2.21 29.58
CA THR A 242 -15.22 3.56 29.01
C THR A 242 -14.49 4.52 29.93
N LYS A 243 -13.67 5.41 29.34
CA LYS A 243 -13.03 6.55 30.00
C LYS A 243 -12.92 7.70 29.00
N SER A 244 -12.59 8.91 29.44
CA SER A 244 -12.15 9.94 28.49
C SER A 244 -10.81 9.58 27.84
N LEU A 245 -10.51 10.19 26.70
CA LEU A 245 -9.22 10.04 26.03
C LEU A 245 -8.06 10.53 26.91
N GLU A 246 -8.26 11.59 27.71
CA GLU A 246 -7.32 12.05 28.74
C GLU A 246 -7.04 10.96 29.80
N GLU A 247 -8.09 10.35 30.36
CA GLU A 247 -7.99 9.30 31.39
C GLU A 247 -7.33 8.00 30.87
N TRP A 248 -7.39 7.75 29.56
CA TRP A 248 -6.63 6.66 28.92
C TRP A 248 -5.17 7.05 28.68
N LEU A 249 -4.88 8.23 28.14
CA LEU A 249 -3.51 8.69 27.87
C LEU A 249 -2.68 8.87 29.16
N ALA A 250 -3.33 9.20 30.27
CA ALA A 250 -2.70 9.33 31.58
C ALA A 250 -2.05 8.02 32.09
N GLU A 251 -2.59 6.84 31.71
CA GLU A 251 -2.05 5.52 32.09
C GLU A 251 -1.39 4.75 30.93
N ALA A 252 -1.64 5.12 29.68
CA ALA A 252 -1.11 4.43 28.51
C ALA A 252 0.41 4.51 28.43
N SER A 253 1.07 3.35 28.42
CA SER A 253 2.46 3.23 27.97
C SER A 253 2.47 3.02 26.45
N ASN A 254 3.39 3.66 25.73
CA ASN A 254 3.55 3.44 24.30
C ASN A 254 4.07 2.00 24.09
N PRO A 255 3.27 1.08 23.52
CA PRO A 255 3.69 -0.32 23.38
C PRO A 255 4.73 -0.50 22.26
N ARG A 256 4.97 0.54 21.43
CA ARG A 256 5.82 0.54 20.24
C ARG A 256 5.44 -0.64 19.32
N TYR A 257 6.44 -1.13 18.58
CA TYR A 257 6.32 -2.16 17.55
C TYR A 257 6.63 -3.55 18.13
N LYS A 258 6.24 -3.82 19.40
CA LYS A 258 6.36 -5.17 19.96
C LYS A 258 5.33 -6.08 19.30
N THR A 259 5.74 -7.27 18.87
CA THR A 259 4.82 -8.22 18.25
C THR A 259 3.76 -8.67 19.25
N VAL A 260 2.49 -8.62 18.84
CA VAL A 260 1.33 -9.22 19.52
C VAL A 260 0.73 -10.34 18.67
N LYS A 261 0.07 -11.29 19.33
CA LYS A 261 -0.54 -12.47 18.71
C LYS A 261 -2.06 -12.43 18.82
N LEU A 262 -2.72 -12.45 17.67
CA LEU A 262 -4.16 -12.61 17.57
C LEU A 262 -4.56 -14.08 17.83
N LYS A 263 -5.79 -14.32 18.32
CA LYS A 263 -6.31 -15.69 18.53
C LYS A 263 -6.50 -16.48 17.23
N SER A 264 -6.54 -15.80 16.08
CA SER A 264 -6.43 -16.40 14.75
C SER A 264 -5.05 -17.01 14.44
N GLY A 265 -4.04 -16.76 15.28
CA GLY A 265 -2.65 -17.15 15.06
C GLY A 265 -1.83 -16.16 14.23
N LYS A 266 -2.44 -15.13 13.62
CA LYS A 266 -1.71 -14.05 12.95
C LYS A 266 -0.95 -13.20 13.98
N LYS A 267 0.28 -12.81 13.64
CA LYS A 267 1.06 -11.79 14.33
C LYS A 267 0.75 -10.40 13.76
N THR A 268 0.86 -9.37 14.59
CA THR A 268 0.80 -7.95 14.21
C THR A 268 1.48 -7.11 15.28
N HIS A 269 1.41 -5.78 15.21
CA HIS A 269 1.88 -4.85 16.23
C HIS A 269 0.70 -4.02 16.80
N PRO A 270 0.76 -3.52 18.03
CA PRO A 270 -0.32 -2.75 18.66
C PRO A 270 -0.78 -1.48 17.94
N LEU A 271 0.13 -0.84 17.19
CA LEU A 271 -0.17 0.39 16.44
C LEU A 271 -0.75 0.10 15.05
N HIS A 272 -1.07 -1.16 14.73
CA HIS A 272 -1.57 -1.55 13.42
C HIS A 272 -2.96 -0.99 13.16
N LYS A 273 -3.12 -0.23 12.07
CA LYS A 273 -4.36 0.44 11.62
C LYS A 273 -5.61 -0.44 11.73
N GLU A 274 -5.57 -1.68 11.23
CA GLU A 274 -6.74 -2.58 11.28
C GLU A 274 -7.02 -3.14 12.69
N LEU A 275 -5.99 -3.29 13.54
CA LEU A 275 -6.19 -3.69 14.94
C LEU A 275 -6.83 -2.55 15.74
N TYR A 276 -6.35 -1.32 15.52
CA TYR A 276 -6.97 -0.10 16.05
C TYR A 276 -8.44 0.01 15.62
N LYS A 277 -8.76 -0.14 14.32
CA LYS A 277 -10.15 -0.13 13.81
C LYS A 277 -11.03 -1.18 14.51
N THR A 278 -10.56 -2.43 14.64
CA THR A 278 -11.34 -3.49 15.30
C THR A 278 -11.63 -3.17 16.78
N ILE A 279 -10.67 -2.54 17.48
CA ILE A 279 -10.84 -2.15 18.88
C ILE A 279 -11.75 -0.93 19.03
N LEU A 280 -11.67 0.04 18.10
CA LEU A 280 -12.52 1.24 18.04
C LEU A 280 -13.99 0.90 17.77
N ASP A 281 -14.24 0.02 16.80
CA ASP A 281 -15.57 -0.45 16.39
C ASP A 281 -16.21 -1.35 17.46
N GLY A 282 -15.41 -2.12 18.20
CA GLY A 282 -15.88 -2.91 19.33
C GLY A 282 -16.73 -4.12 18.96
N SER A 283 -16.88 -4.48 17.68
CA SER A 283 -17.62 -5.68 17.25
C SER A 283 -17.06 -6.99 17.82
N VAL A 284 -15.74 -7.07 18.01
CA VAL A 284 -15.04 -8.22 18.60
C VAL A 284 -14.44 -7.83 19.97
N PRO A 285 -14.75 -8.55 21.06
CA PRO A 285 -14.13 -8.27 22.36
C PRO A 285 -12.62 -8.55 22.37
N ILE A 286 -11.86 -7.81 23.19
CA ILE A 286 -10.41 -8.00 23.35
C ILE A 286 -10.06 -9.46 23.69
N ILE A 287 -10.83 -10.13 24.56
CA ILE A 287 -10.56 -11.53 24.92
C ILE A 287 -10.78 -12.53 23.78
N ASP A 288 -11.46 -12.17 22.70
CA ASP A 288 -11.68 -13.04 21.54
C ASP A 288 -10.74 -12.68 20.37
N LEU A 289 -10.19 -11.47 20.38
CA LEU A 289 -9.26 -10.95 19.39
C LEU A 289 -7.80 -11.38 19.64
N LEU A 290 -7.33 -11.33 20.89
CA LEU A 290 -5.91 -11.41 21.27
C LEU A 290 -5.62 -12.48 22.31
N GLU A 291 -4.36 -12.92 22.37
CA GLU A 291 -3.85 -13.64 23.54
C GLU A 291 -3.78 -12.72 24.76
N ASP A 292 -4.08 -13.26 25.93
CA ASP A 292 -4.28 -12.51 27.17
C ASP A 292 -3.09 -11.60 27.55
N ALA A 293 -1.85 -12.04 27.30
CA ALA A 293 -0.63 -11.27 27.61
C ALA A 293 -0.41 -10.06 26.68
N ASP A 294 -1.10 -10.01 25.54
CA ASP A 294 -1.01 -8.96 24.52
C ASP A 294 -2.16 -7.95 24.59
N ALA A 295 -3.19 -8.22 25.42
CA ALA A 295 -4.40 -7.40 25.52
C ALA A 295 -4.12 -5.94 25.90
N GLU A 296 -3.33 -5.70 26.95
CA GLU A 296 -2.92 -4.35 27.38
C GLU A 296 -2.19 -3.61 26.26
N ALA A 297 -1.31 -4.31 25.54
CA ALA A 297 -0.52 -3.74 24.48
C ALA A 297 -1.42 -3.19 23.35
N ALA A 298 -2.33 -4.02 22.87
CA ALA A 298 -3.25 -3.65 21.80
C ALA A 298 -4.21 -2.51 22.20
N ILE A 299 -4.66 -2.49 23.46
CA ILE A 299 -5.49 -1.40 24.00
C ILE A 299 -4.70 -0.08 23.97
N TYR A 300 -3.49 -0.03 24.56
CA TYR A 300 -2.71 1.21 24.55
C TYR A 300 -2.24 1.61 23.13
N GLY A 301 -1.98 0.64 22.24
CA GLY A 301 -1.71 0.92 20.83
C GLY A 301 -2.90 1.58 20.13
N ALA A 302 -4.11 1.07 20.35
CA ALA A 302 -5.33 1.68 19.86
C ALA A 302 -5.57 3.09 20.43
N ILE A 303 -5.29 3.33 21.71
CA ILE A 303 -5.36 4.66 22.33
C ILE A 303 -4.35 5.64 21.70
N MET A 304 -3.10 5.23 21.52
CA MET A 304 -2.05 6.08 20.91
C MET A 304 -2.39 6.43 19.45
N MET A 305 -2.94 5.48 18.69
CA MET A 305 -3.47 5.70 17.34
C MET A 305 -4.68 6.66 17.35
N HIS A 306 -5.64 6.46 18.25
CA HIS A 306 -6.81 7.31 18.37
C HIS A 306 -6.46 8.76 18.70
N ALA A 307 -5.60 8.96 19.70
CA ALA A 307 -5.12 10.29 20.09
C ALA A 307 -4.36 10.97 18.95
N THR A 308 -3.47 10.24 18.26
CA THR A 308 -2.72 10.76 17.11
C THR A 308 -3.63 11.20 15.97
N ARG A 309 -4.73 10.48 15.74
CA ARG A 309 -5.78 10.85 14.78
C ARG A 309 -6.55 12.09 15.22
N MET A 310 -7.14 12.06 16.42
CA MET A 310 -8.09 13.07 16.86
C MET A 310 -7.42 14.42 17.19
N LEU A 311 -6.32 14.39 17.95
CA LEU A 311 -5.50 15.59 18.23
C LEU A 311 -4.79 16.08 16.95
N GLY A 312 -4.54 15.18 16.00
CA GLY A 312 -4.12 15.53 14.65
C GLY A 312 -5.15 16.38 13.92
N ASN A 313 -6.43 15.97 13.95
CA ASN A 313 -7.54 16.75 13.39
C ASN A 313 -7.67 18.14 14.05
N ASP A 314 -7.40 18.26 15.36
CA ASP A 314 -7.39 19.57 16.05
C ASP A 314 -6.29 20.49 15.53
N VAL A 315 -5.06 19.98 15.34
CA VAL A 315 -3.96 20.76 14.76
C VAL A 315 -4.29 21.16 13.32
N LEU A 316 -4.73 20.20 12.50
CA LEU A 316 -4.99 20.44 11.07
C LEU A 316 -6.16 21.42 10.85
N ARG A 317 -7.22 21.39 11.67
CA ARG A 317 -8.30 22.38 11.67
C ARG A 317 -7.84 23.81 11.99
N GLY A 318 -6.71 23.96 12.67
CA GLY A 318 -6.11 25.27 12.99
C GLY A 318 -5.21 25.84 11.88
N LEU A 319 -5.07 25.16 10.73
CA LEU A 319 -4.07 25.45 9.70
C LEU A 319 -4.65 25.61 8.30
N THR A 320 -4.07 26.57 7.57
CA THR A 320 -4.33 26.84 6.16
C THR A 320 -3.02 27.02 5.39
N SER A 321 -3.06 27.10 4.08
CA SER A 321 -1.89 27.16 3.20
C SER A 321 -2.21 27.89 1.87
N PRO A 322 -1.21 28.18 1.03
CA PRO A 322 -1.43 28.65 -0.34
C PRO A 322 -2.26 27.69 -1.22
N MET A 323 -2.42 26.42 -0.83
CA MET A 323 -3.22 25.40 -1.52
C MET A 323 -4.60 25.18 -0.87
N GLY A 324 -4.97 25.97 0.14
CA GLY A 324 -6.19 25.81 0.92
C GLY A 324 -5.96 25.26 2.33
N ASP A 325 -7.06 24.90 2.99
CA ASP A 325 -7.06 24.45 4.39
C ASP A 325 -6.45 23.05 4.54
N VAL A 326 -5.57 22.87 5.54
CA VAL A 326 -4.69 21.70 5.61
C VAL A 326 -5.45 20.41 5.98
N MET A 327 -6.69 20.54 6.49
CA MET A 327 -7.65 19.43 6.62
C MET A 327 -8.02 18.76 5.28
N SER A 328 -7.84 19.43 4.14
CA SER A 328 -8.16 18.92 2.80
C SER A 328 -6.96 18.22 2.12
N HIS A 329 -5.86 18.02 2.84
CA HIS A 329 -4.61 17.38 2.37
C HIS A 329 -4.20 16.27 3.36
N GLU A 330 -3.17 15.45 3.05
CA GLU A 330 -2.73 14.36 3.96
C GLU A 330 -2.37 14.88 5.35
N GLY A 331 -1.91 16.13 5.47
CA GLY A 331 -1.78 16.84 6.73
C GLY A 331 -0.62 17.84 6.75
N VAL A 332 0.20 17.82 7.81
CA VAL A 332 1.34 18.72 7.99
C VAL A 332 2.61 17.97 8.39
N VAL A 333 3.76 18.39 7.86
CA VAL A 333 5.11 17.94 8.22
C VAL A 333 5.78 19.03 9.06
N LEU A 334 6.34 18.65 10.20
CA LEU A 334 7.10 19.54 11.10
C LEU A 334 8.59 19.14 11.11
N ARG A 335 9.47 20.14 11.18
CA ARG A 335 10.95 19.97 11.22
C ARG A 335 11.55 20.93 12.26
N ASP A 336 12.01 20.38 13.39
CA ASP A 336 12.71 21.09 14.46
C ASP A 336 13.47 20.06 15.32
N ASP A 337 14.80 20.08 15.24
CA ASP A 337 15.69 19.10 15.88
C ASP A 337 15.58 19.11 17.42
N ASP A 338 15.34 20.28 18.02
CA ASP A 338 15.24 20.46 19.47
C ASP A 338 13.86 20.04 20.02
N LEU A 339 12.78 20.29 19.26
CA LEU A 339 11.40 19.98 19.68
C LEU A 339 10.95 18.55 19.37
N PHE A 340 11.34 18.02 18.20
CA PHE A 340 10.83 16.75 17.67
C PHE A 340 11.94 15.72 17.44
N GLY A 341 13.11 16.17 16.99
CA GLY A 341 14.27 15.34 16.66
C GLY A 341 14.71 15.49 15.20
N PRO A 342 15.87 14.91 14.81
CA PRO A 342 16.55 15.16 13.53
C PRO A 342 15.92 14.48 12.30
N ALA A 343 14.63 14.13 12.37
CA ALA A 343 13.89 13.49 11.30
C ALA A 343 12.47 14.08 11.22
N PRO A 344 11.95 14.39 10.01
CA PRO A 344 10.63 15.00 9.87
C PRO A 344 9.53 14.13 10.48
N VAL A 345 8.62 14.79 11.19
CA VAL A 345 7.45 14.18 11.81
C VAL A 345 6.18 14.69 11.11
N LYS A 346 5.23 13.81 10.83
CA LYS A 346 3.97 14.15 10.18
C LYS A 346 2.78 14.03 11.13
N ILE A 347 1.85 14.97 11.02
CA ILE A 347 0.53 14.94 11.67
C ILE A 347 -0.49 14.84 10.53
N THR A 348 -1.26 13.75 10.51
CA THR A 348 -2.12 13.37 9.37
C THR A 348 -3.62 13.29 9.69
N GLY A 349 -4.01 13.43 10.96
CA GLY A 349 -5.42 13.34 11.34
C GLY A 349 -6.07 12.04 10.85
N GLU A 350 -7.26 12.15 10.26
CA GLU A 350 -7.97 11.02 9.62
C GLU A 350 -7.19 10.31 8.50
N PHE A 351 -6.21 10.94 7.83
CA PHE A 351 -5.40 10.26 6.81
C PHE A 351 -4.53 9.13 7.37
N ILE A 352 -4.34 9.03 8.70
CA ILE A 352 -3.79 7.80 9.32
C ILE A 352 -4.65 6.55 9.06
N LEU A 353 -5.91 6.72 8.66
CA LEU A 353 -6.83 5.67 8.23
C LEU A 353 -7.03 5.63 6.70
N GLY A 354 -6.44 6.57 5.96
CA GLY A 354 -6.42 6.63 4.50
C GLY A 354 -5.58 5.52 3.84
N GLY A 355 -5.48 5.54 2.51
CA GLY A 355 -4.83 4.46 1.74
C GLY A 355 -5.73 3.25 1.48
N MET A 356 -7.01 3.50 1.15
CA MET A 356 -7.96 2.50 0.63
C MET A 356 -8.68 2.99 -0.65
N GLY A 357 -8.19 4.08 -1.24
CA GLY A 357 -8.82 4.77 -2.37
C GLY A 357 -7.86 5.76 -3.02
N SER A 358 -6.65 5.32 -3.36
CA SER A 358 -5.79 6.08 -4.25
C SER A 358 -6.14 5.78 -5.70
N GLY A 359 -6.25 6.80 -6.57
CA GLY A 359 -6.60 6.64 -7.98
C GLY A 359 -5.62 5.85 -8.87
N PHE A 360 -4.58 5.22 -8.28
CA PHE A 360 -3.81 4.16 -8.95
C PHE A 360 -4.31 2.74 -8.69
N GLN A 361 -5.33 2.55 -7.83
CA GLN A 361 -5.90 1.23 -7.55
C GLN A 361 -7.17 0.91 -8.36
N ALA A 362 -7.96 1.93 -8.75
CA ALA A 362 -9.06 1.81 -9.72
C ALA A 362 -9.53 3.19 -10.24
N ASP A 363 -10.04 3.20 -11.48
CA ASP A 363 -11.06 4.15 -11.95
C ASP A 363 -12.33 3.34 -12.25
N THR A 364 -13.45 3.67 -11.59
CA THR A 364 -14.84 3.68 -12.10
C THR A 364 -15.87 3.78 -10.96
N SER A 365 -16.17 5.00 -10.49
CA SER A 365 -17.44 5.28 -9.79
C SER A 365 -17.81 6.77 -9.84
N LEU A 366 -18.37 7.21 -10.96
CA LEU A 366 -19.11 8.47 -11.06
C LEU A 366 -20.56 8.13 -11.45
N THR A 367 -21.44 8.08 -10.45
CA THR A 367 -22.47 9.10 -10.13
C THR A 367 -23.72 8.98 -11.00
N GLU A 368 -24.81 8.57 -10.35
CA GLU A 368 -26.17 8.72 -10.87
C GLU A 368 -26.63 10.19 -10.77
N GLU A 369 -27.63 10.54 -11.60
CA GLU A 369 -28.46 11.76 -11.53
C GLU A 369 -27.77 13.15 -11.72
N ASP A 370 -27.87 13.68 -12.94
CA ASP A 370 -28.31 15.07 -13.17
C ASP A 370 -29.11 15.14 -14.50
N GLU A 371 -29.98 16.16 -14.66
CA GLU A 371 -31.20 16.06 -15.50
C GLU A 371 -31.15 16.62 -16.96
N GLU A 372 -31.98 16.01 -17.82
CA GLU A 372 -32.77 16.51 -18.98
C GLU A 372 -32.32 17.67 -19.92
N GLU A 373 -32.46 17.41 -21.25
CA GLU A 373 -32.68 18.36 -22.38
C GLU A 373 -31.55 19.38 -22.74
N GLU A 374 -31.40 19.95 -23.97
CA GLU A 374 -32.20 19.95 -25.22
C GLU A 374 -31.29 20.19 -26.46
N PHE A 375 -31.61 19.58 -27.63
CA PHE A 375 -31.52 20.16 -29.02
C PHE A 375 -30.16 20.66 -29.63
N ASN A 376 -29.88 20.68 -30.97
CA ASN A 376 -30.54 20.21 -32.21
C ASN A 376 -29.58 20.28 -33.45
N LEU A 377 -30.10 19.97 -34.66
CA LEU A 377 -29.64 20.25 -36.05
C LEU A 377 -28.59 19.27 -36.64
N GLU A 378 -28.52 18.93 -37.94
CA GLU A 378 -29.37 19.02 -39.18
C GLU A 378 -28.61 18.18 -40.25
N ALA A 379 -29.11 17.55 -41.32
CA ALA A 379 -30.42 17.08 -41.86
C ALA A 379 -30.03 15.98 -42.93
N GLU A 380 -30.82 15.35 -43.82
CA GLU A 380 -32.21 15.37 -44.35
C GLU A 380 -32.70 13.87 -44.35
N GLU A 381 -33.76 13.31 -44.97
CA GLU A 381 -34.81 13.68 -45.94
C GLU A 381 -36.05 12.74 -45.68
N ASP A 382 -37.28 13.10 -46.06
CA ASP A 382 -38.55 12.45 -45.64
C ASP A 382 -39.06 11.29 -46.56
N GLU A 383 -39.88 10.36 -46.04
CA GLU A 383 -41.36 10.34 -46.26
C GLU A 383 -42.14 9.18 -45.56
N GLU A 384 -43.46 9.40 -45.38
CA GLU A 384 -44.50 8.61 -44.68
C GLU A 384 -45.01 7.35 -45.46
N ILE A 385 -45.78 6.37 -44.96
CA ILE A 385 -46.26 5.88 -43.65
C ILE A 385 -46.83 4.44 -43.84
N GLY A 386 -46.95 3.64 -42.77
CA GLY A 386 -48.10 2.72 -42.64
C GLY A 386 -47.81 1.24 -42.37
N PHE A 387 -47.72 0.86 -41.10
CA PHE A 387 -47.77 -0.54 -40.64
C PHE A 387 -49.19 -0.92 -40.19
N GLU A 388 -49.63 -2.12 -40.58
CA GLU A 388 -50.47 -3.00 -39.74
C GLU A 388 -49.75 -4.37 -39.63
N VAL A 389 -50.07 -5.15 -38.60
CA VAL A 389 -49.21 -6.23 -38.07
C VAL A 389 -49.79 -7.62 -38.35
N GLU A 390 -48.93 -8.56 -38.74
CA GLU A 390 -49.14 -10.01 -38.54
C GLU A 390 -47.86 -10.63 -37.94
N ASP A 391 -48.05 -11.67 -37.10
CA ASP A 391 -47.00 -12.37 -36.35
C ASP A 391 -46.33 -13.51 -37.17
N GLU A 392 -45.36 -14.19 -36.54
CA GLU A 392 -44.68 -15.42 -36.99
C GLU A 392 -43.72 -15.28 -38.20
N ASP A 393 -42.44 -15.04 -37.92
CA ASP A 393 -41.46 -16.14 -37.91
C ASP A 393 -40.17 -15.76 -37.15
N ALA A 394 -39.40 -16.75 -36.70
CA ALA A 394 -38.19 -16.54 -35.88
C ALA A 394 -36.89 -16.64 -36.69
N ASP A 395 -36.02 -15.64 -36.57
CA ASP A 395 -34.60 -15.69 -36.97
C ASP A 395 -33.71 -15.49 -35.72
N PRO A 396 -32.43 -15.89 -35.73
CA PRO A 396 -31.70 -16.22 -34.50
C PRO A 396 -31.26 -14.98 -33.71
N VAL A 397 -31.68 -14.93 -32.45
CA VAL A 397 -31.05 -14.07 -31.43
C VAL A 397 -29.63 -14.59 -31.19
N GLY A 398 -28.63 -13.71 -31.21
CA GLY A 398 -27.29 -14.02 -30.72
C GLY A 398 -27.28 -14.25 -29.19
N PRO A 399 -26.14 -14.65 -28.60
CA PRO A 399 -26.09 -14.85 -27.16
C PRO A 399 -26.46 -13.56 -26.41
N SER A 400 -27.26 -13.68 -25.35
CA SER A 400 -27.73 -12.55 -24.54
C SER A 400 -26.62 -11.89 -23.71
N ARG A 401 -25.62 -12.69 -23.36
CA ARG A 401 -24.44 -12.36 -22.57
C ARG A 401 -23.40 -13.47 -22.76
N VAL A 402 -22.13 -13.12 -22.76
CA VAL A 402 -20.99 -14.04 -22.75
C VAL A 402 -20.35 -14.02 -21.36
N VAL A 403 -20.35 -15.16 -20.66
CA VAL A 403 -19.80 -15.27 -19.29
C VAL A 403 -18.62 -16.24 -19.26
N ALA A 404 -17.45 -15.79 -18.83
CA ALA A 404 -16.29 -16.66 -18.63
C ALA A 404 -16.19 -17.16 -17.19
N VAL A 405 -16.15 -18.48 -16.99
CA VAL A 405 -16.05 -19.10 -15.66
C VAL A 405 -14.64 -19.66 -15.47
N VAL A 406 -13.90 -19.15 -14.49
CA VAL A 406 -12.47 -19.47 -14.27
C VAL A 406 -12.29 -20.26 -12.96
N PRO A 407 -12.46 -21.60 -12.97
CA PRO A 407 -12.51 -22.41 -11.76
C PRO A 407 -11.12 -22.86 -11.27
N GLY A 408 -10.88 -22.79 -9.97
CA GLY A 408 -9.62 -23.26 -9.43
C GLY A 408 -9.54 -23.35 -7.91
N ALA A 409 -8.38 -23.79 -7.41
CA ALA A 409 -8.06 -23.72 -5.98
C ALA A 409 -7.18 -22.51 -5.64
N PHE A 410 -6.42 -21.99 -6.61
CA PHE A 410 -5.63 -20.75 -6.53
C PHE A 410 -4.86 -20.57 -5.22
N LYS A 411 -3.95 -21.51 -4.90
CA LYS A 411 -3.24 -21.53 -3.59
C LYS A 411 -1.74 -21.20 -3.71
N PRO A 412 -1.32 -19.92 -3.83
CA PRO A 412 -2.11 -18.72 -4.14
C PRO A 412 -2.42 -18.59 -5.65
N PRO A 413 -3.17 -17.56 -6.10
CA PRO A 413 -3.11 -17.06 -7.48
C PRO A 413 -1.81 -16.28 -7.75
N HIS A 414 -1.58 -15.88 -9.00
CA HIS A 414 -0.38 -15.15 -9.48
C HIS A 414 -0.61 -14.57 -10.88
N LEU A 415 0.28 -13.70 -11.37
CA LEU A 415 0.16 -13.05 -12.69
C LEU A 415 -0.04 -14.04 -13.86
N GLY A 416 0.60 -15.22 -13.85
CA GLY A 416 0.31 -16.28 -14.84
C GLY A 416 -1.07 -16.95 -14.76
N HIS A 417 -1.93 -16.54 -13.82
CA HIS A 417 -3.38 -16.78 -13.85
C HIS A 417 -4.13 -15.50 -14.26
N LEU A 418 -3.66 -14.32 -13.82
CA LEU A 418 -4.25 -13.04 -14.20
C LEU A 418 -4.23 -12.83 -15.72
N SER A 419 -3.13 -13.16 -16.41
CA SER A 419 -3.03 -13.05 -17.88
C SER A 419 -4.12 -13.83 -18.61
N MET A 420 -4.58 -14.95 -18.02
CA MET A 420 -5.67 -15.74 -18.57
C MET A 420 -7.05 -15.13 -18.24
N VAL A 421 -7.20 -14.48 -17.09
CA VAL A 421 -8.41 -13.71 -16.76
C VAL A 421 -8.52 -12.45 -17.63
N GLU A 422 -7.40 -11.78 -17.92
CA GLU A 422 -7.31 -10.63 -18.84
C GLU A 422 -7.70 -11.01 -20.27
N GLU A 423 -7.26 -12.17 -20.79
CA GLU A 423 -7.69 -12.66 -22.11
C GLU A 423 -9.21 -12.92 -22.16
N TYR A 424 -9.81 -13.53 -21.13
CA TYR A 424 -11.28 -13.72 -21.10
C TYR A 424 -12.05 -12.42 -20.87
N ALA A 425 -11.54 -11.50 -20.04
CA ALA A 425 -12.16 -10.20 -19.76
C ALA A 425 -12.20 -9.28 -20.99
N ALA A 426 -11.42 -9.58 -22.03
CA ALA A 426 -11.45 -8.90 -23.32
C ALA A 426 -12.47 -9.48 -24.32
N GLU A 427 -13.07 -10.65 -24.04
CA GLU A 427 -14.07 -11.30 -24.92
C GLU A 427 -15.40 -11.70 -24.23
N ALA A 428 -15.51 -11.50 -22.93
CA ALA A 428 -16.70 -11.79 -22.13
C ALA A 428 -17.26 -10.53 -21.46
N ASP A 429 -18.60 -10.43 -21.38
CA ASP A 429 -19.28 -9.36 -20.66
C ASP A 429 -19.06 -9.47 -19.14
N GLU A 430 -18.80 -10.69 -18.64
CA GLU A 430 -18.60 -11.02 -17.23
C GLU A 430 -17.60 -12.18 -17.07
N VAL A 431 -16.68 -12.09 -16.10
CA VAL A 431 -15.73 -13.16 -15.76
C VAL A 431 -15.85 -13.53 -14.29
N VAL A 432 -16.23 -14.78 -13.99
CA VAL A 432 -16.41 -15.27 -12.63
C VAL A 432 -15.28 -16.23 -12.24
N VAL A 433 -14.41 -15.77 -11.35
CA VAL A 433 -13.30 -16.55 -10.78
C VAL A 433 -13.80 -17.40 -9.62
N LEU A 434 -14.05 -18.70 -9.87
CA LEU A 434 -14.58 -19.63 -8.86
C LEU A 434 -13.47 -20.25 -8.00
N VAL A 435 -13.29 -19.72 -6.80
CA VAL A 435 -12.34 -20.19 -5.78
C VAL A 435 -12.93 -21.35 -4.97
N SER A 436 -12.50 -22.57 -5.28
CA SER A 436 -12.86 -23.79 -4.51
C SER A 436 -12.12 -23.92 -3.17
N ALA A 437 -12.68 -24.74 -2.26
CA ALA A 437 -12.14 -25.02 -0.93
C ALA A 437 -11.82 -26.52 -0.68
N PRO A 438 -10.68 -27.06 -1.18
CA PRO A 438 -10.42 -28.51 -1.17
C PRO A 438 -10.13 -29.13 0.21
N LEU A 439 -11.16 -29.67 0.86
CA LEU A 439 -11.17 -30.31 2.20
C LEU A 439 -10.11 -31.40 2.47
N LYS A 440 -9.38 -31.88 1.46
CA LYS A 440 -8.36 -32.95 1.58
C LYS A 440 -6.97 -32.57 1.02
N SER A 441 -6.78 -31.34 0.57
CA SER A 441 -5.50 -30.91 -0.03
C SER A 441 -5.09 -29.49 0.37
N SER A 442 -5.23 -29.20 1.66
CA SER A 442 -4.71 -27.99 2.32
C SER A 442 -3.28 -27.69 1.86
N ARG A 443 -3.12 -26.57 1.14
CA ARG A 443 -1.80 -26.09 0.70
C ARG A 443 -1.24 -25.20 1.78
N LYS A 444 -0.03 -25.52 2.22
CA LYS A 444 0.64 -24.83 3.33
C LYS A 444 1.91 -24.13 2.86
N LEU A 445 2.23 -23.02 3.51
CA LEU A 445 3.52 -22.34 3.43
C LEU A 445 4.59 -23.14 4.21
N ALA A 446 5.87 -22.78 4.04
CA ALA A 446 6.95 -23.38 4.81
C ALA A 446 6.79 -23.22 6.34
N SER A 447 6.13 -22.13 6.77
CA SER A 447 5.75 -21.85 8.16
C SER A 447 4.63 -22.75 8.72
N GLY A 448 4.01 -23.61 7.88
CA GLY A 448 2.87 -24.45 8.28
C GLY A 448 1.51 -23.73 8.24
N ARG A 449 1.48 -22.41 8.01
CA ARG A 449 0.23 -21.66 7.73
C ARG A 449 -0.45 -22.25 6.51
N GLU A 450 -1.75 -22.49 6.61
CA GLU A 450 -2.59 -22.92 5.49
C GLU A 450 -2.98 -21.73 4.62
N ILE A 451 -3.12 -21.93 3.31
CA ILE A 451 -3.71 -20.97 2.38
C ILE A 451 -5.17 -21.36 2.18
N THR A 452 -6.08 -20.53 2.65
CA THR A 452 -7.53 -20.74 2.67
C THR A 452 -8.18 -20.35 1.34
N ALA A 453 -9.51 -20.51 1.21
CA ALA A 453 -10.26 -19.92 0.10
C ALA A 453 -10.30 -18.38 0.21
N GLU A 454 -10.43 -17.86 1.43
CA GLU A 454 -10.42 -16.43 1.74
C GLU A 454 -9.10 -15.75 1.34
N ASP A 455 -7.96 -16.37 1.65
CA ASP A 455 -6.65 -15.87 1.19
C ASP A 455 -6.55 -15.79 -0.33
N SER A 456 -7.12 -16.77 -1.04
CA SER A 456 -7.14 -16.79 -2.49
C SER A 456 -8.04 -15.72 -3.07
N LYS A 457 -9.20 -15.44 -2.44
CA LYS A 457 -10.12 -14.39 -2.85
C LYS A 457 -9.41 -13.04 -2.78
N ARG A 458 -8.79 -12.73 -1.64
CA ARG A 458 -8.08 -11.45 -1.40
C ARG A 458 -6.90 -11.22 -2.33
N ILE A 459 -6.13 -12.26 -2.67
CA ILE A 459 -5.06 -12.12 -3.67
C ILE A 459 -5.65 -11.97 -5.08
N TRP A 460 -6.80 -12.57 -5.38
CA TRP A 460 -7.50 -12.34 -6.65
C TRP A 460 -8.04 -10.92 -6.76
N GLU A 461 -8.77 -10.43 -5.75
CA GLU A 461 -9.27 -9.05 -5.65
C GLU A 461 -8.13 -8.02 -5.80
N LEU A 462 -6.98 -8.28 -5.17
CA LEU A 462 -5.75 -7.49 -5.33
C LEU A 462 -5.19 -7.55 -6.76
N LEU A 463 -5.25 -8.68 -7.44
CA LEU A 463 -4.75 -8.84 -8.81
C LEU A 463 -5.68 -8.19 -9.85
N THR A 464 -6.99 -8.44 -9.77
CA THR A 464 -8.01 -8.04 -10.76
C THR A 464 -8.63 -6.66 -10.49
N SER A 465 -8.08 -5.85 -9.57
CA SER A 465 -8.63 -4.54 -9.18
C SER A 465 -8.85 -3.54 -10.33
N GLN A 466 -8.25 -3.79 -11.50
CA GLN A 466 -8.34 -2.95 -12.71
C GLN A 466 -9.33 -3.51 -13.76
N LEU A 467 -10.05 -4.59 -13.44
CA LEU A 467 -10.96 -5.29 -14.36
C LEU A 467 -12.39 -5.26 -13.81
N SER A 468 -13.18 -4.28 -14.24
CA SER A 468 -14.54 -4.01 -13.74
C SER A 468 -15.56 -5.11 -14.07
N ASN A 469 -15.29 -5.98 -15.05
CA ASN A 469 -16.11 -7.13 -15.41
C ASN A 469 -15.67 -8.46 -14.73
N VAL A 470 -14.81 -8.43 -13.70
CA VAL A 470 -14.33 -9.64 -13.00
C VAL A 470 -14.89 -9.75 -11.58
N ASP A 471 -15.71 -10.77 -11.31
CA ASP A 471 -16.13 -11.16 -9.96
C ASP A 471 -15.32 -12.36 -9.43
N VAL A 472 -15.11 -12.42 -8.12
CA VAL A 472 -14.26 -13.40 -7.43
C VAL A 472 -15.05 -14.08 -6.33
N GLN A 473 -15.62 -15.26 -6.62
CA GLN A 473 -16.51 -15.97 -5.70
C GLN A 473 -15.81 -17.13 -5.01
N ILE A 474 -16.11 -17.36 -3.72
CA ILE A 474 -15.73 -18.59 -3.03
C ILE A 474 -16.85 -19.62 -3.22
N SER A 475 -16.56 -20.70 -3.93
CA SER A 475 -17.52 -21.78 -4.12
C SER A 475 -17.66 -22.62 -2.84
N PRO A 476 -18.88 -23.02 -2.44
CA PRO A 476 -19.09 -23.97 -1.35
C PRO A 476 -18.57 -25.39 -1.67
N HIS A 477 -18.11 -25.64 -2.90
CA HIS A 477 -17.70 -26.96 -3.37
C HIS A 477 -16.19 -27.16 -3.27
N ALA A 478 -15.79 -28.32 -2.74
CA ALA A 478 -14.38 -28.69 -2.52
C ALA A 478 -13.60 -29.07 -3.82
N SER A 479 -14.22 -28.87 -4.99
CA SER A 479 -13.79 -29.35 -6.30
C SER A 479 -14.08 -28.26 -7.35
N PRO A 480 -13.07 -27.75 -8.09
CA PRO A 480 -13.29 -26.78 -9.15
C PRO A 480 -14.29 -27.25 -10.21
N ILE A 481 -14.20 -28.52 -10.63
CA ILE A 481 -15.07 -29.12 -11.65
C ILE A 481 -16.53 -29.11 -11.18
N THR A 482 -16.75 -29.43 -9.90
CA THR A 482 -18.09 -29.46 -9.30
C THR A 482 -18.65 -28.04 -9.18
N ALA A 483 -17.82 -27.08 -8.73
CA ALA A 483 -18.20 -25.66 -8.71
C ALA A 483 -18.63 -25.15 -10.08
N THR A 484 -17.93 -25.53 -11.16
CA THR A 484 -18.32 -25.19 -12.54
C THR A 484 -19.64 -25.83 -12.94
N TYR A 485 -19.81 -27.13 -12.70
CA TYR A 485 -21.04 -27.85 -13.11
C TYR A 485 -22.28 -27.32 -12.37
N ASP A 486 -22.14 -26.98 -11.09
CA ASP A 486 -23.23 -26.40 -10.31
C ASP A 486 -23.50 -24.92 -10.71
N PHE A 487 -22.51 -24.20 -11.26
CA PHE A 487 -22.67 -22.83 -11.79
C PHE A 487 -23.33 -22.79 -13.19
N ILE A 488 -23.06 -23.76 -14.06
CA ILE A 488 -23.66 -23.82 -15.41
C ILE A 488 -25.00 -24.59 -15.45
N GLY A 489 -25.35 -25.30 -14.38
CA GLY A 489 -26.55 -26.14 -14.29
C GLY A 489 -27.84 -25.41 -13.90
N ASP A 490 -28.91 -26.18 -13.69
CA ASP A 490 -30.28 -25.68 -13.54
C ASP A 490 -30.45 -24.64 -12.41
N GLU A 491 -29.75 -24.83 -11.28
CA GLU A 491 -29.76 -23.93 -10.12
C GLU A 491 -28.71 -22.79 -10.21
N GLY A 492 -27.91 -22.75 -11.28
CA GLY A 492 -26.86 -21.76 -11.52
C GLY A 492 -27.36 -20.41 -12.05
N PRO A 493 -26.55 -19.33 -11.98
CA PRO A 493 -27.00 -17.97 -12.30
C PRO A 493 -27.13 -17.64 -13.81
N LEU A 494 -26.71 -18.54 -14.71
CA LEU A 494 -26.84 -18.35 -16.16
C LEU A 494 -28.29 -18.45 -16.64
N GLN A 495 -28.63 -17.69 -17.68
CA GLN A 495 -29.96 -17.61 -18.28
C GLN A 495 -29.98 -18.24 -19.68
N ALA A 496 -31.14 -18.73 -20.12
CA ALA A 496 -31.28 -19.27 -21.47
C ALA A 496 -31.04 -18.16 -22.51
N GLY A 497 -30.07 -18.38 -23.40
CA GLY A 497 -29.49 -17.37 -24.28
C GLY A 497 -28.02 -17.05 -23.97
N ASP A 498 -27.51 -17.33 -22.77
CA ASP A 498 -26.13 -17.02 -22.41
C ASP A 498 -25.12 -17.99 -23.07
N GLU A 499 -23.98 -17.47 -23.54
CA GLU A 499 -22.79 -18.28 -23.86
C GLU A 499 -21.87 -18.35 -22.64
N VAL A 500 -21.34 -19.54 -22.33
CA VAL A 500 -20.35 -19.75 -21.26
C VAL A 500 -19.00 -20.21 -21.80
N ILE A 501 -17.96 -19.44 -21.48
CA ILE A 501 -16.56 -19.77 -21.75
C ILE A 501 -16.01 -20.48 -20.50
N LEU A 502 -15.57 -21.73 -20.63
CA LEU A 502 -14.96 -22.45 -19.51
C LEU A 502 -13.45 -22.20 -19.50
N GLY A 503 -13.01 -21.32 -18.60
CA GLY A 503 -11.66 -20.78 -18.55
C GLY A 503 -10.63 -21.83 -18.15
N VAL A 504 -9.97 -22.41 -19.15
CA VAL A 504 -9.01 -23.52 -18.99
C VAL A 504 -7.65 -23.17 -19.60
N SER A 505 -6.59 -23.66 -18.98
CA SER A 505 -5.24 -23.51 -19.53
C SER A 505 -4.86 -24.67 -20.45
N THR A 506 -4.17 -24.36 -21.54
CA THR A 506 -3.44 -25.33 -22.37
C THR A 506 -2.42 -26.17 -21.57
N LYS A 507 -1.89 -25.62 -20.47
CA LYS A 507 -0.87 -26.27 -19.62
C LYS A 507 -1.44 -27.45 -18.84
N GLY A 508 -0.85 -28.62 -19.06
CA GLY A 508 -1.16 -29.85 -18.30
C GLY A 508 -2.47 -30.55 -18.70
N GLY A 509 -3.11 -30.13 -19.80
CA GLY A 509 -4.35 -30.73 -20.29
C GLY A 509 -5.57 -30.42 -19.44
N ASP A 510 -5.67 -29.20 -18.87
CA ASP A 510 -6.75 -28.84 -17.95
C ASP A 510 -8.14 -28.92 -18.60
N ALA A 511 -8.25 -28.54 -19.87
CA ALA A 511 -9.44 -28.72 -20.72
C ALA A 511 -10.01 -30.15 -20.71
N ILE A 512 -9.19 -31.19 -20.53
CA ILE A 512 -9.64 -32.59 -20.48
C ILE A 512 -10.58 -32.83 -19.28
N ARG A 513 -10.47 -32.05 -18.20
CA ARG A 513 -11.31 -32.17 -17.00
C ARG A 513 -12.75 -31.71 -17.20
N PHE A 514 -13.00 -30.87 -18.21
CA PHE A 514 -14.29 -30.23 -18.45
C PHE A 514 -15.02 -30.78 -19.69
N LYS A 515 -14.47 -31.80 -20.38
CA LYS A 515 -15.05 -32.43 -21.60
C LYS A 515 -16.44 -33.08 -21.44
N GLU A 516 -17.04 -32.98 -20.27
CA GLU A 516 -18.39 -33.46 -19.97
C GLU A 516 -19.34 -32.30 -19.57
N ALA A 517 -18.89 -31.04 -19.56
CA ALA A 517 -19.62 -29.89 -19.06
C ALA A 517 -20.96 -29.65 -19.77
N ASP A 518 -21.02 -29.86 -21.08
CA ASP A 518 -22.22 -29.75 -21.92
C ASP A 518 -23.39 -30.63 -21.42
N LYS A 519 -23.09 -31.67 -20.62
CA LYS A 519 -24.09 -32.60 -20.02
C LYS A 519 -24.64 -32.10 -18.68
N TYR A 520 -24.07 -31.03 -18.15
CA TYR A 520 -24.46 -30.35 -16.91
C TYR A 520 -24.92 -28.91 -17.16
N ALA A 521 -24.83 -28.42 -18.39
CA ALA A 521 -25.32 -27.12 -18.82
C ALA A 521 -26.86 -27.06 -18.77
N LYS A 522 -27.40 -25.96 -18.24
CA LYS A 522 -28.84 -25.63 -18.20
C LYS A 522 -29.44 -25.61 -19.61
N GLU A 523 -30.69 -26.06 -19.75
CA GLU A 523 -31.40 -26.00 -21.04
C GLU A 523 -31.48 -24.56 -21.56
N GLY A 524 -30.87 -24.31 -22.73
CA GLY A 524 -30.86 -23.01 -23.40
C GLY A 524 -29.56 -22.19 -23.29
N ILE A 525 -28.52 -22.66 -22.59
CA ILE A 525 -27.18 -22.03 -22.62
C ILE A 525 -26.27 -22.72 -23.65
N SER A 526 -25.27 -22.02 -24.17
CA SER A 526 -24.24 -22.59 -25.06
C SER A 526 -22.87 -22.63 -24.37
N VAL A 527 -22.19 -23.79 -24.37
CA VAL A 527 -20.82 -23.91 -23.86
C VAL A 527 -19.84 -23.73 -25.02
N ARG A 528 -18.86 -22.82 -24.90
CA ARG A 528 -17.82 -22.62 -25.91
C ARG A 528 -16.85 -23.80 -25.96
N ASP A 529 -16.38 -24.17 -27.16
CA ASP A 529 -15.47 -25.31 -27.34
C ASP A 529 -14.16 -25.14 -26.55
N LEU A 530 -13.82 -26.18 -25.79
CA LEU A 530 -12.70 -26.22 -24.84
C LEU A 530 -11.30 -26.23 -25.47
N GLU A 531 -11.18 -26.46 -26.78
CA GLU A 531 -9.91 -26.32 -27.50
C GLU A 531 -9.79 -24.92 -28.13
N SER A 532 -10.92 -24.27 -28.45
CA SER A 532 -10.97 -22.86 -28.86
C SER A 532 -10.78 -21.87 -27.70
N ALA A 533 -11.30 -22.19 -26.51
CA ALA A 533 -11.23 -21.36 -25.31
C ALA A 533 -9.93 -21.52 -24.49
N ALA A 534 -8.97 -22.35 -24.92
CA ALA A 534 -7.80 -22.70 -24.10
C ALA A 534 -6.65 -21.69 -24.24
N VAL A 535 -6.44 -20.86 -23.21
CA VAL A 535 -5.39 -19.84 -23.17
C VAL A 535 -3.98 -20.43 -22.96
N VAL A 536 -2.97 -19.77 -23.53
CA VAL A 536 -1.54 -20.02 -23.28
C VAL A 536 -1.12 -19.25 -22.02
N PRO A 537 -0.77 -19.91 -20.91
CA PRO A 537 -0.48 -19.19 -19.67
C PRO A 537 0.83 -18.40 -19.78
N GLY A 538 0.86 -17.22 -19.13
CA GLY A 538 2.03 -16.36 -19.09
C GLY A 538 3.32 -17.03 -18.59
N SER A 539 4.44 -16.40 -18.89
CA SER A 539 5.77 -16.77 -18.41
C SER A 539 6.37 -15.64 -17.58
N HIS A 540 7.31 -15.99 -16.70
CA HIS A 540 8.09 -15.05 -15.91
C HIS A 540 8.91 -14.08 -16.78
N SER A 541 9.29 -12.93 -16.23
CA SER A 541 10.11 -11.95 -16.96
C SER A 541 11.56 -12.43 -17.20
N ALA A 542 12.23 -11.79 -18.17
CA ALA A 542 13.66 -12.01 -18.38
C ALA A 542 14.49 -11.53 -17.16
N GLN A 543 13.99 -10.51 -16.46
CA GLN A 543 14.54 -9.95 -15.23
C GLN A 543 14.45 -10.97 -14.07
N TYR A 544 13.29 -11.61 -13.88
CA TYR A 544 13.12 -12.71 -12.93
C TYR A 544 14.08 -13.86 -13.23
N MET A 545 14.18 -14.28 -14.50
CA MET A 545 15.14 -15.33 -14.85
C MET A 545 16.59 -14.90 -14.67
N GLY A 546 16.92 -13.62 -14.83
CA GLY A 546 18.23 -13.06 -14.48
C GLY A 546 18.56 -13.23 -13.00
N LEU A 547 17.67 -12.74 -12.12
CA LEU A 547 17.79 -12.83 -10.67
C LEU A 547 17.81 -14.30 -10.20
N LEU A 548 16.84 -15.12 -10.63
CA LEU A 548 16.77 -16.53 -10.29
C LEU A 548 18.02 -17.30 -10.73
N ASN A 549 18.60 -16.98 -11.90
CA ASN A 549 19.79 -17.70 -12.38
C ASN A 549 21.05 -17.48 -11.53
N VAL A 550 21.15 -16.37 -10.78
CA VAL A 550 22.23 -16.12 -9.82
C VAL A 550 21.83 -16.43 -8.37
N SER A 551 20.55 -16.70 -8.12
CA SER A 551 19.99 -16.89 -6.78
C SER A 551 20.34 -18.25 -6.14
N PRO A 552 20.77 -18.30 -4.86
CA PRO A 552 20.87 -19.56 -4.13
C PRO A 552 19.51 -20.22 -3.88
N LEU A 553 18.40 -19.48 -4.02
CA LEU A 553 17.04 -19.99 -3.86
C LEU A 553 16.63 -20.92 -5.02
N LYS A 554 17.27 -20.80 -6.19
CA LYS A 554 16.94 -21.55 -7.42
C LYS A 554 17.04 -23.07 -7.26
N ASP A 555 18.16 -23.57 -6.72
CA ASP A 555 18.34 -25.01 -6.50
C ASP A 555 17.37 -25.55 -5.42
N GLU A 556 16.81 -24.66 -4.60
CA GLU A 556 15.76 -25.00 -3.66
C GLU A 556 14.32 -24.97 -4.25
N MET A 557 14.09 -24.36 -5.41
CA MET A 557 12.76 -24.18 -6.00
C MET A 557 12.05 -25.52 -6.27
N PRO A 558 10.76 -25.66 -5.90
CA PRO A 558 9.99 -26.85 -6.19
C PRO A 558 9.86 -27.20 -7.68
N SER A 559 9.77 -26.24 -8.61
CA SER A 559 9.79 -26.52 -10.06
C SER A 559 11.11 -27.18 -10.49
N VAL A 560 12.24 -26.55 -10.17
CA VAL A 560 13.60 -27.01 -10.48
C VAL A 560 13.84 -28.41 -9.89
N LYS A 561 13.53 -28.62 -8.61
CA LYS A 561 13.57 -29.95 -7.95
C LYS A 561 12.65 -30.99 -8.59
N SER A 562 11.58 -30.56 -9.26
CA SER A 562 10.63 -31.44 -9.98
C SER A 562 10.98 -31.61 -11.47
N GLY A 563 12.08 -31.04 -11.95
CA GLY A 563 12.46 -31.06 -13.37
C GLY A 563 11.50 -30.27 -14.28
N LYS A 564 10.74 -29.32 -13.74
CA LYS A 564 9.89 -28.40 -14.50
C LYS A 564 10.67 -27.18 -14.98
N ASN A 565 10.16 -26.52 -16.01
CA ASN A 565 10.69 -25.26 -16.51
C ASN A 565 10.39 -24.11 -15.52
N PRO A 566 11.40 -23.43 -14.93
CA PRO A 566 11.18 -22.32 -14.00
C PRO A 566 10.81 -20.99 -14.69
N MET A 567 10.86 -20.93 -16.03
CA MET A 567 10.35 -19.78 -16.80
C MET A 567 8.81 -19.70 -16.78
N GLU A 568 8.13 -20.82 -16.53
CA GLU A 568 6.68 -20.82 -16.36
C GLU A 568 6.31 -20.49 -14.91
N PHE A 569 5.19 -19.78 -14.69
CA PHE A 569 4.65 -19.64 -13.34
C PHE A 569 4.32 -21.01 -12.71
N HIS A 570 4.77 -21.21 -11.47
CA HIS A 570 4.30 -22.30 -10.60
C HIS A 570 3.98 -21.75 -9.20
N ALA A 571 2.71 -21.85 -8.78
CA ALA A 571 2.30 -21.54 -7.41
C ALA A 571 3.04 -22.36 -6.32
N SER A 572 3.79 -23.42 -6.67
CA SER A 572 4.69 -24.09 -5.73
C SER A 572 5.88 -23.23 -5.32
N ASP A 573 6.38 -22.44 -6.24
CA ASP A 573 7.64 -21.70 -6.10
C ASP A 573 7.34 -20.38 -5.41
N MET A 574 6.24 -19.75 -5.78
CA MET A 574 5.63 -18.66 -5.01
C MET A 574 5.40 -19.03 -3.55
N ARG A 575 4.85 -20.21 -3.23
CA ARG A 575 4.70 -20.66 -1.82
C ARG A 575 6.03 -20.90 -1.10
N TYR A 576 7.08 -21.28 -1.84
CA TYR A 576 8.43 -21.43 -1.29
C TYR A 576 9.07 -20.05 -1.02
N LEU A 577 8.95 -19.10 -1.95
CA LEU A 577 9.41 -17.72 -1.83
C LEU A 577 8.68 -16.96 -0.72
N ILE A 578 7.35 -17.04 -0.65
CA ILE A 578 6.56 -16.54 0.50
C ILE A 578 7.11 -17.14 1.80
N GLY A 579 7.43 -18.44 1.80
CA GLY A 579 8.06 -19.12 2.94
C GLY A 579 9.51 -18.72 3.27
N LYS A 580 10.12 -17.80 2.52
CA LYS A 580 11.49 -17.27 2.71
C LYS A 580 11.52 -15.75 2.95
N ALA A 581 10.55 -15.02 2.40
CA ALA A 581 10.44 -13.55 2.41
C ALA A 581 10.57 -12.90 3.81
N ASP A 582 10.17 -13.61 4.88
CA ASP A 582 10.33 -13.23 6.30
C ASP A 582 11.81 -13.05 6.73
N SER A 583 12.76 -13.53 5.92
CA SER A 583 14.18 -13.63 6.26
C SER A 583 15.12 -13.31 5.09
N ASP A 584 14.58 -12.90 3.95
CA ASP A 584 15.29 -12.94 2.67
C ASP A 584 14.74 -11.88 1.69
N GLU A 585 15.41 -10.73 1.58
CA GLU A 585 15.04 -9.65 0.65
C GLU A 585 14.96 -10.15 -0.80
N GLU A 586 15.87 -11.06 -1.18
CA GLU A 586 15.93 -11.66 -2.52
C GLU A 586 14.69 -12.52 -2.83
N ALA A 587 14.05 -13.08 -1.80
CA ALA A 587 12.78 -13.78 -1.94
C ALA A 587 11.58 -12.82 -2.07
N VAL A 588 11.69 -11.57 -1.62
CA VAL A 588 10.70 -10.51 -1.88
C VAL A 588 10.85 -10.03 -3.32
N GLU A 589 12.06 -9.71 -3.77
CA GLU A 589 12.33 -9.29 -5.16
C GLU A 589 11.87 -10.35 -6.18
N LEU A 590 12.07 -11.65 -5.88
CA LEU A 590 11.55 -12.75 -6.70
C LEU A 590 10.03 -12.96 -6.62
N LEU A 591 9.31 -12.37 -5.64
CA LEU A 591 7.85 -12.41 -5.55
C LEU A 591 7.15 -11.29 -6.32
N GLU A 592 7.84 -10.18 -6.59
CA GLU A 592 7.30 -9.08 -7.40
C GLU A 592 6.84 -9.58 -8.77
N ASP A 593 7.60 -10.48 -9.41
CA ASP A 593 7.24 -11.07 -10.70
C ASP A 593 6.01 -12.00 -10.62
N PHE A 594 5.60 -12.45 -9.43
CA PHE A 594 4.40 -13.27 -9.22
C PHE A 594 3.10 -12.47 -9.02
N VAL A 595 3.14 -11.20 -8.60
CA VAL A 595 1.94 -10.39 -8.29
C VAL A 595 1.96 -8.93 -8.70
N GLY A 596 3.13 -8.36 -9.00
CA GLY A 596 3.36 -6.91 -9.12
C GLY A 596 4.25 -6.39 -8.00
N GLU A 597 5.19 -5.49 -8.32
CA GLU A 597 6.10 -4.83 -7.37
C GLU A 597 5.37 -3.88 -6.41
N ASP A 598 4.22 -3.37 -6.83
CA ASP A 598 3.24 -2.63 -6.04
C ASP A 598 2.44 -3.54 -5.09
N LYS A 599 2.08 -4.75 -5.55
CA LYS A 599 1.18 -5.70 -4.86
C LYS A 599 1.90 -6.73 -3.97
N VAL A 600 3.24 -6.79 -4.00
CA VAL A 600 4.04 -7.78 -3.26
C VAL A 600 3.87 -7.67 -1.73
N PHE A 601 3.68 -6.45 -1.22
CA PHE A 601 3.55 -6.20 0.22
C PHE A 601 2.14 -6.54 0.76
N ASP A 602 1.11 -6.29 -0.04
CA ASP A 602 -0.26 -6.74 0.24
C ASP A 602 -0.37 -8.27 0.21
N LEU A 603 0.26 -8.93 -0.78
CA LEU A 603 0.38 -10.39 -0.80
C LEU A 603 0.96 -10.92 0.53
N LEU A 604 2.06 -10.32 1.01
CA LEU A 604 2.71 -10.73 2.26
C LEU A 604 1.79 -10.48 3.48
N SER A 605 1.09 -9.35 3.51
CA SER A 605 0.12 -9.00 4.56
C SER A 605 -1.08 -9.97 4.62
N ILE A 606 -1.63 -10.36 3.45
CA ILE A 606 -2.66 -11.40 3.32
C ILE A 606 -2.09 -12.73 3.81
N MET A 607 -0.89 -13.12 3.37
CA MET A 607 -0.18 -14.32 3.85
C MET A 607 0.20 -14.25 5.34
N GLY A 608 -0.07 -13.15 6.05
CA GLY A 608 0.21 -12.99 7.48
C GLY A 608 1.70 -12.98 7.79
N LEU A 609 2.53 -12.55 6.83
CA LEU A 609 3.95 -12.31 6.99
C LEU A 609 4.20 -10.81 7.10
N ASP A 610 4.55 -10.38 8.31
CA ASP A 610 5.34 -9.18 8.48
C ASP A 610 6.80 -9.56 8.19
N THR A 611 7.30 -9.22 7.00
CA THR A 611 8.68 -9.48 6.59
C THR A 611 9.70 -8.52 7.22
N GLY A 612 9.28 -7.80 8.26
CA GLY A 612 9.92 -6.59 8.72
C GLY A 612 9.82 -5.43 7.72
N LEU A 613 9.55 -5.65 6.42
CA LEU A 613 9.55 -4.63 5.37
C LEU A 613 8.17 -4.00 5.09
N ASN A 614 7.08 -4.67 5.50
CA ASN A 614 5.76 -4.01 5.56
C ASN A 614 5.82 -2.84 6.57
N GLU A 615 6.48 -3.04 7.71
CA GLU A 615 6.61 -2.01 8.75
C GLU A 615 7.92 -1.20 8.62
N MET A 616 9.07 -1.76 8.21
CA MET A 616 10.28 -0.97 7.85
C MET A 616 10.11 -0.18 6.55
N SER A 617 9.05 -0.45 5.77
CA SER A 617 8.45 0.50 4.84
C SER A 617 8.30 1.86 5.55
N ALA A 618 7.46 1.87 6.58
CA ALA A 618 7.15 3.02 7.43
C ALA A 618 8.26 3.41 8.46
N MET A 619 9.09 2.47 8.92
CA MET A 619 9.83 2.59 10.20
C MET A 619 11.37 2.62 10.09
N ALA A 620 11.92 3.01 8.94
CA ALA A 620 13.38 2.93 8.70
C ALA A 620 14.25 4.00 9.41
N GLY A 621 13.68 4.87 10.27
CA GLY A 621 14.32 6.06 10.83
C GLY A 621 14.70 6.05 12.33
N GLY A 622 14.38 5.01 13.10
CA GLY A 622 14.56 5.00 14.57
C GLY A 622 15.97 4.63 15.05
N ALA A 623 16.85 5.60 15.30
CA ALA A 623 18.19 5.36 15.84
C ALA A 623 18.19 5.14 17.37
N VAL A 624 18.64 3.95 17.82
CA VAL A 624 18.81 3.64 19.26
C VAL A 624 20.22 4.04 19.70
N SER A 625 20.37 5.27 20.21
CA SER A 625 21.65 5.76 20.74
C SER A 625 21.99 5.14 22.11
N GLY A 626 22.66 3.99 22.06
CA GLY A 626 23.16 3.30 23.24
C GLY A 626 24.40 3.98 23.82
N TYR A 627 24.22 4.83 24.84
CA TYR A 627 25.32 5.45 25.58
C TYR A 627 26.14 4.40 26.36
N ALA A 628 27.16 3.83 25.72
CA ALA A 628 28.20 3.08 26.41
C ALA A 628 28.96 4.04 27.34
N ARG A 629 28.91 3.77 28.64
CA ARG A 629 29.60 4.56 29.67
C ARG A 629 30.58 3.63 30.39
N GLU A 630 31.85 4.02 30.43
CA GLU A 630 32.92 3.22 31.03
C GLU A 630 32.70 3.04 32.53
N ASP A 631 32.93 1.82 33.03
CA ASP A 631 32.98 1.52 34.46
C ASP A 631 34.25 2.14 35.07
N ASP A 632 34.09 2.94 36.13
CA ASP A 632 35.19 3.26 37.06
C ASP A 632 34.64 3.50 38.48
N ASP A 633 35.47 3.28 39.50
CA ASP A 633 35.03 2.64 40.75
C ASP A 633 34.62 3.56 41.93
N GLU A 634 33.88 2.98 42.89
CA GLU A 634 33.61 3.42 44.27
C GLU A 634 33.22 4.89 44.59
N LYS A 635 31.96 5.11 45.04
CA LYS A 635 31.64 5.33 46.49
C LYS A 635 30.15 5.46 46.85
N LYS A 636 29.85 5.13 48.12
CA LYS A 636 28.52 5.19 48.76
C LYS A 636 28.12 6.60 49.18
N ASN A 637 26.82 6.93 49.10
CA ASN A 637 26.16 7.66 50.18
C ASN A 637 24.63 7.46 50.18
N ASN A 638 24.02 7.48 51.37
CA ASN A 638 22.56 7.39 51.53
C ASN A 638 21.90 8.77 51.37
N MET A 639 20.76 8.85 50.68
CA MET A 639 19.69 9.80 51.02
C MET A 639 18.32 9.12 50.92
N ASN A 640 17.37 9.57 51.74
CA ASN A 640 16.10 8.88 51.96
C ASN A 640 15.07 9.21 50.88
N ILE A 641 14.41 8.17 50.34
CA ILE A 641 13.19 8.32 49.54
C ILE A 641 12.04 8.72 50.48
N ILE A 642 11.50 9.93 50.30
CA ILE A 642 10.21 10.30 50.89
C ILE A 642 9.13 9.70 50.02
N ARG A 643 8.45 8.66 50.52
CA ARG A 643 7.21 8.17 49.90
C ARG A 643 6.15 9.28 49.93
N ARG A 644 5.58 9.61 48.77
CA ARG A 644 4.18 9.99 48.68
C ARG A 644 3.39 8.75 48.33
N GLU A 645 2.15 8.69 48.80
CA GLU A 645 1.33 7.48 48.73
C GLU A 645 0.66 7.39 47.36
N ASN A 646 0.65 6.19 46.78
CA ASN A 646 -0.04 5.94 45.51
C ASN A 646 -1.55 6.13 45.71
N ILE A 647 -2.19 6.82 44.79
CA ILE A 647 -3.64 6.75 44.59
C ILE A 647 -3.93 5.48 43.77
N ASP A 648 -5.08 4.84 43.99
CA ASP A 648 -5.35 3.47 43.53
C ASP A 648 -5.17 3.25 42.02
N LEU A 649 -4.15 2.44 41.69
CA LEU A 649 -4.18 1.62 40.50
C LEU A 649 -5.16 0.46 40.73
N ASN A 650 -5.92 0.08 39.69
CA ASN A 650 -6.10 -1.32 39.27
C ASN A 650 -7.28 -1.51 38.29
N ILE A 651 -7.10 -1.08 37.04
CA ILE A 651 -7.87 -1.62 35.91
C ILE A 651 -7.09 -2.75 35.24
N VAL A 652 -5.78 -2.56 34.96
CA VAL A 652 -4.87 -3.61 34.45
C VAL A 652 -4.95 -4.89 35.29
N ASP A 653 -4.71 -4.82 36.61
CA ASP A 653 -4.85 -5.97 37.53
C ASP A 653 -6.26 -6.60 37.50
N ASN A 654 -7.32 -5.81 37.26
CA ASN A 654 -8.70 -6.32 37.16
C ASN A 654 -9.04 -6.90 35.77
N VAL A 655 -8.24 -6.64 34.75
CA VAL A 655 -8.30 -7.30 33.43
C VAL A 655 -7.43 -8.57 33.48
N MET A 656 -6.17 -8.43 33.89
CA MET A 656 -5.20 -9.52 34.06
C MET A 656 -5.67 -10.58 35.07
N ARG A 657 -6.37 -10.22 36.16
CA ARG A 657 -6.96 -11.21 37.06
C ARG A 657 -8.11 -11.98 36.41
N LEU A 658 -9.00 -11.33 35.65
CA LEU A 658 -10.11 -12.04 34.97
C LEU A 658 -9.62 -12.94 33.83
N ILE A 659 -8.58 -12.52 33.13
CA ILE A 659 -7.74 -13.32 32.25
C ILE A 659 -7.29 -14.61 32.96
N MET A 660 -6.63 -14.48 34.12
CA MET A 660 -6.18 -15.63 34.92
C MET A 660 -7.33 -16.46 35.53
N GLU A 661 -8.48 -15.85 35.80
CA GLU A 661 -9.67 -16.51 36.39
C GLU A 661 -10.56 -17.23 35.35
N LYS A 662 -10.60 -16.80 34.08
CA LYS A 662 -11.31 -17.50 32.99
C LYS A 662 -10.45 -18.58 32.30
N GLY A 663 -9.11 -18.44 32.32
CA GLY A 663 -8.17 -19.56 32.50
C GLY A 663 -7.75 -20.42 31.29
N ILE A 664 -6.62 -20.06 30.66
CA ILE A 664 -5.74 -21.02 29.97
C ILE A 664 -4.30 -20.89 30.51
N MET A 665 -4.07 -21.43 31.72
CA MET A 665 -2.71 -21.78 32.18
C MET A 665 -2.61 -23.27 32.48
N ARG A 666 -1.80 -23.98 31.69
CA ARG A 666 -1.21 -25.29 31.97
C ARG A 666 0.10 -25.47 31.21
#